data_AF-A0A533MJW4-F1
#
_entry.id   AF-A0A533MJW4-F1
#
_cell.length_a   1.000
_cell.length_b   1.000
_cell.length_c   1.000
_cell.angle_alpha   90.00
_cell.angle_beta   90.00
_cell.angle_gamma   90.00
#
_symmetry.space_group_name_H-M   'P 1'
#
loop_
_entity.id
_entity.type
_entity.pdbx_description
1 polymer ?
#
loop_
_entity_poly.entity_id
_entity_poly.type
_entity_poly.pdbx_seq_one_letter_code
_entity_poly.pdbx_strand_id
1 'polypeptide(L)'
;YPNRLKEWFEKLKSLQDSKIWTIHYGIGESIQDYTFELRIYERLSSIPHCHMHIIKLLQICEEKFKETTLLKDSSRSDHFLRLALIAALCGFKSDAEEWLQYGIKSTLVYGYHKDITLFHLIDIMEMLNKHEQDIAIERCADILEMVDWMPHLTDGKETRYLPQNIFEQVAKVNTNAALRLLRIYAKDKARWQMQDCLETLIKQIQDGDPEILWALTSVFENHLSEDGGHPKQVVNAKQHVVEIVKKSGDLELFEIFKQRLDYFIRTSVTPRHWSDLTSEYWQSKRIMPHKEDFQASQETNADSLQKTYKLESTEVTILDIKDRMSVSFEDYKEILRKLKEENKNFYESDLTDSVLKLHISQASQSEDLVVIKDYLCNEDNWIKADLFRELGHRYIDLGDIENGLICLEVAYSNTIGGFRWERNKNDFEIIARHDRKRAIKLLVNESYHSIAEYGGFDVSLTACAYDVLNDIENLRGVYQDYLHHCQELFGHLPKRDRYQWLKNYSQDVDDFNQSVVHFLVDELDTVEIDLGNRLIDAYRELCLAKPEIALPIFVERLLDADELPKSRLLTILYMVAYDSPQLFIPYAEKISNLLNANHFQWKMMTIKLLQFVEQSGSVSEKVKERLKSAQHCYSLIINCSTFRLPHNNPSDRFLGFFAKNTKIPNQDQIGSCCEILSIDKNVILANIEHILKREGWTEEDENERLKNEWNGHVHPQGFPVVMIITSFDLRVFNLFNQILDEIVEKGRLSTNQLEALWRILQPADPEYKFSNIKPKPKDITLLVVSDKEMWLSELNRKHGKVRREPITQEWVTLFEQRILSQDTTYEVPYRSVLKNYSSLIMRDLEFSFEDLEKGSFCILKLSTFDDNECITLNQARELMTNHRNLIPDYYDLFLPILTWKTNHPLFFGYHELVSLPSYLKNQYGLTYKDFDLYNDDVCVMKYEVWQEGYQNESYSRELLSYGIRLMIHRDLLQKIFQDYDVELCQSIFEKRLYYGSKYDAKAAEMNSSTAFVIIHD
;
A
#
# COMPACT_ATOMS: atom_id res chain seq x y z
N TYR A 1 46.31 -24.13 36.92
CA TYR A 1 47.38 -23.84 35.96
C TYR A 1 47.60 -22.33 35.79
N PRO A 2 48.13 -21.61 36.80
CA PRO A 2 48.28 -20.15 36.72
C PRO A 2 49.11 -19.68 35.52
N ASN A 3 50.13 -20.48 35.16
CA ASN A 3 51.07 -20.19 34.07
C ASN A 3 50.42 -20.22 32.66
N ARG A 4 49.19 -20.73 32.53
CA ARG A 4 48.45 -20.78 31.26
C ARG A 4 47.36 -19.71 31.15
N LEU A 5 47.12 -18.94 32.21
CA LEU A 5 46.07 -17.91 32.23
C LEU A 5 46.25 -16.90 31.10
N LYS A 6 47.49 -16.44 30.87
CA LYS A 6 47.80 -15.53 29.75
C LYS A 6 47.40 -16.11 28.39
N GLU A 7 47.74 -17.38 28.12
CA GLU A 7 47.37 -18.08 26.87
C GLU A 7 45.84 -18.20 26.72
N TRP A 8 45.13 -18.48 27.81
CA TRP A 8 43.68 -18.65 27.80
C TRP A 8 42.93 -17.33 27.60
N PHE A 9 43.38 -16.23 28.22
CA PHE A 9 42.79 -14.91 28.04
C PHE A 9 43.04 -14.35 26.63
N GLU A 10 44.19 -14.62 26.01
CA GLU A 10 44.42 -14.29 24.58
C GLU A 10 43.46 -15.06 23.65
N LYS A 11 43.17 -16.34 23.96
CA LYS A 11 42.16 -17.11 23.22
C LYS A 11 40.75 -16.59 23.44
N LEU A 12 40.39 -16.22 24.67
CA LEU A 12 39.09 -15.62 24.99
C LEU A 12 38.91 -14.28 24.27
N LYS A 13 39.96 -13.46 24.18
CA LYS A 13 39.96 -12.22 23.40
C LYS A 13 39.68 -12.50 21.92
N SER A 14 40.43 -13.44 21.31
CA SER A 14 40.21 -13.83 19.91
C SER A 14 38.82 -14.41 19.65
N LEU A 15 38.21 -15.09 20.63
CA LEU A 15 36.83 -15.58 20.53
C LEU A 15 35.82 -14.43 20.60
N GLN A 16 36.03 -13.45 21.48
CA GLN A 16 35.18 -12.26 21.60
C GLN A 16 35.14 -11.42 20.33
N ASP A 17 36.20 -11.45 19.53
CA ASP A 17 36.30 -10.79 18.22
C ASP A 17 35.65 -11.60 17.08
N SER A 18 35.19 -12.83 17.34
CA SER A 18 34.49 -13.66 16.35
C SER A 18 33.01 -13.28 16.21
N LYS A 19 32.52 -13.25 14.96
CA LYS A 19 31.08 -13.10 14.65
C LYS A 19 30.21 -14.17 15.34
N ILE A 20 30.76 -15.35 15.65
CA ILE A 20 30.02 -16.45 16.30
C ILE A 20 29.78 -16.17 17.79
N TRP A 21 30.65 -15.41 18.45
CA TRP A 21 30.56 -15.13 19.89
C TRP A 21 29.56 -14.01 20.21
N THR A 22 29.27 -13.16 19.22
CA THR A 22 28.43 -11.95 19.36
C THR A 22 27.03 -12.10 18.75
N ILE A 23 26.70 -13.25 18.14
CA ILE A 23 25.42 -13.51 17.47
C ILE A 23 24.74 -14.72 18.11
N HIS A 24 23.68 -14.49 18.89
CA HIS A 24 22.77 -15.54 19.34
C HIS A 24 21.64 -15.70 18.31
N TYR A 25 21.51 -16.89 17.72
CA TYR A 25 20.49 -17.16 16.70
C TYR A 25 19.11 -17.38 17.35
N GLY A 26 18.18 -16.45 17.09
CA GLY A 26 16.74 -16.60 17.28
C GLY A 26 16.00 -16.15 16.00
N ILE A 27 14.74 -16.58 15.84
CA ILE A 27 13.93 -16.26 14.65
C ILE A 27 13.63 -14.75 14.64
N GLY A 28 14.16 -14.03 13.64
CA GLY A 28 13.65 -12.71 13.22
C GLY A 28 14.28 -11.46 13.85
N GLU A 29 15.05 -11.58 14.94
CA GLU A 29 15.71 -10.42 15.57
C GLU A 29 17.16 -10.76 15.95
N SER A 30 18.11 -9.95 15.49
CA SER A 30 19.48 -9.96 16.02
C SER A 30 19.51 -9.20 17.34
N ILE A 31 19.01 -9.81 18.42
CA ILE A 31 19.27 -9.28 19.76
C ILE A 31 20.72 -9.60 20.11
N GLN A 32 21.60 -8.60 20.07
CA GLN A 32 22.93 -8.72 20.68
C GLN A 32 22.76 -8.57 22.20
N ASP A 33 22.45 -9.68 22.88
CA ASP A 33 22.46 -9.77 24.33
C ASP A 33 23.85 -10.26 24.80
N TYR A 34 24.64 -9.33 25.34
CA TYR A 34 25.96 -9.62 25.88
C TYR A 34 25.92 -10.13 27.33
N THR A 35 24.72 -10.39 27.87
CA THR A 35 24.54 -11.01 29.20
C THR A 35 25.31 -12.31 29.34
N PHE A 36 25.44 -13.09 28.25
CA PHE A 36 26.21 -14.33 28.25
C PHE A 36 27.70 -14.09 28.53
N GLU A 37 28.34 -13.16 27.81
CA GLU A 37 29.76 -12.85 28.02
C GLU A 37 30.01 -12.20 29.39
N LEU A 38 29.13 -11.28 29.82
CA LEU A 38 29.24 -10.64 31.13
C LEU A 38 29.12 -11.64 32.27
N ARG A 39 28.26 -12.66 32.18
CA ARG A 39 28.18 -13.75 33.16
C ARG A 39 29.46 -14.59 33.23
N ILE A 40 30.12 -14.82 32.09
CA ILE A 40 31.42 -15.51 32.06
C ILE A 40 32.46 -14.66 32.79
N TYR A 41 32.52 -13.36 32.47
CA TYR A 41 33.49 -12.46 33.08
C TYR A 41 33.24 -12.23 34.58
N GLU A 42 31.98 -12.13 34.99
CA GLU A 42 31.60 -12.09 36.39
C GLU A 42 32.08 -13.33 37.14
N ARG A 43 31.90 -14.53 36.58
CA ARG A 43 32.43 -15.76 37.19
C ARG A 43 33.96 -15.76 37.24
N LEU A 44 34.64 -15.32 36.18
CA LEU A 44 36.11 -15.21 36.17
C LEU A 44 36.63 -14.18 37.18
N SER A 45 35.87 -13.11 37.43
CA SER A 45 36.21 -12.09 38.43
C SER A 45 36.20 -12.61 39.87
N SER A 46 35.52 -13.74 40.13
CA SER A 46 35.58 -14.40 41.45
C SER A 46 36.93 -15.10 41.73
N ILE A 47 37.80 -15.23 40.72
CA ILE A 47 39.10 -15.91 40.82
C ILE A 47 40.22 -14.85 40.88
N PRO A 48 40.91 -14.65 42.02
CA PRO A 48 41.89 -13.57 42.18
C PRO A 48 43.01 -13.53 41.14
N HIS A 49 43.45 -14.70 40.67
CA HIS A 49 44.51 -14.82 39.66
C HIS A 49 44.08 -14.33 38.27
N CYS A 50 42.78 -14.16 38.02
CA CYS A 50 42.23 -13.70 36.75
C CYS A 50 42.05 -12.17 36.67
N HIS A 51 42.09 -11.47 37.81
CA HIS A 51 41.77 -10.04 37.92
C HIS A 51 42.59 -9.19 36.93
N MET A 52 43.91 -9.35 36.92
CA MET A 52 44.80 -8.59 36.03
C MET A 52 44.65 -8.90 34.53
N HIS A 53 43.99 -10.00 34.18
CA HIS A 53 43.82 -10.44 32.80
C HIS A 53 42.46 -10.05 32.20
N ILE A 54 41.45 -9.82 33.05
CA ILE A 54 40.08 -9.58 32.58
C ILE A 54 39.85 -8.15 32.07
N ILE A 55 40.59 -7.16 32.56
CA ILE A 55 40.34 -5.75 32.26
C ILE A 55 40.36 -5.44 30.76
N LYS A 56 41.27 -6.06 30.00
CA LYS A 56 41.33 -5.89 28.55
C LYS A 56 40.08 -6.41 27.84
N LEU A 57 39.46 -7.48 28.36
CA LEU A 57 38.19 -7.99 27.84
C LEU A 57 37.04 -7.07 28.21
N LEU A 58 37.04 -6.52 29.44
CA LEU A 58 36.03 -5.56 29.89
C LEU A 58 36.08 -4.24 29.10
N GLN A 59 37.28 -3.73 28.78
CA GLN A 59 37.46 -2.54 27.94
C GLN A 59 36.95 -2.77 26.51
N ILE A 60 37.14 -3.97 25.95
CA ILE A 60 36.54 -4.34 24.66
C ILE A 60 35.00 -4.39 24.74
N CYS A 61 34.44 -4.90 25.86
CA CYS A 61 32.99 -4.85 26.09
C CYS A 61 32.51 -3.41 26.15
N GLU A 62 33.22 -2.54 26.85
CA GLU A 62 32.87 -1.13 26.97
C GLU A 62 32.86 -0.43 25.61
N GLU A 63 33.93 -0.55 24.82
CA GLU A 63 33.99 0.03 23.47
C GLU A 63 32.81 -0.46 22.63
N LYS A 64 32.53 -1.77 22.66
CA LYS A 64 31.37 -2.36 21.98
C LYS A 64 30.05 -1.81 22.49
N PHE A 65 29.86 -1.67 23.80
CA PHE A 65 28.62 -1.17 24.39
C PHE A 65 28.43 0.32 24.11
N LYS A 66 29.50 1.11 24.06
CA LYS A 66 29.47 2.54 23.69
C LYS A 66 29.05 2.70 22.23
N GLU A 67 29.62 1.90 21.32
CA GLU A 67 29.41 2.01 19.87
C GLU A 67 28.14 1.32 19.36
N THR A 68 27.68 0.24 20.01
CA THR A 68 26.55 -0.55 19.52
C THR A 68 25.22 0.19 19.64
N THR A 69 24.44 0.19 18.56
CA THR A 69 23.05 0.69 18.48
C THR A 69 22.02 -0.38 18.84
N LEU A 70 22.46 -1.61 19.10
CA LEU A 70 21.60 -2.77 19.34
C LEU A 70 21.29 -3.00 20.84
N LEU A 71 22.08 -2.43 21.76
CA LEU A 71 21.75 -2.41 23.19
C LEU A 71 20.77 -1.27 23.49
N LYS A 72 19.49 -1.62 23.63
CA LYS A 72 18.37 -0.71 23.89
C LYS A 72 17.98 -0.68 25.37
N ASP A 73 17.24 0.35 25.78
CA ASP A 73 16.49 0.44 27.04
C ASP A 73 17.30 0.11 28.32
N SER A 74 16.65 -0.55 29.29
CA SER A 74 17.23 -1.02 30.55
C SER A 74 18.35 -2.04 30.35
N SER A 75 18.43 -2.68 29.17
CA SER A 75 19.51 -3.59 28.83
C SER A 75 20.84 -2.85 28.78
N ARG A 76 20.91 -1.68 28.11
CA ARG A 76 22.14 -0.88 28.06
C ARG A 76 22.62 -0.48 29.46
N SER A 77 21.71 -0.06 30.34
CA SER A 77 22.06 0.22 31.73
C SER A 77 22.53 -1.02 32.50
N ASP A 78 21.83 -2.15 32.39
CA ASP A 78 22.22 -3.40 33.08
C ASP A 78 23.61 -3.87 32.63
N HIS A 79 23.90 -3.75 31.34
CA HIS A 79 25.22 -4.10 30.78
C HIS A 79 26.34 -3.22 31.35
N PHE A 80 26.20 -1.90 31.35
CA PHE A 80 27.21 -1.00 31.93
C PHE A 80 27.32 -1.13 33.46
N LEU A 81 26.20 -1.33 34.18
CA LEU A 81 26.20 -1.54 35.63
C LEU A 81 26.89 -2.86 36.01
N ARG A 82 26.65 -3.93 35.24
CA ARG A 82 27.36 -5.20 35.41
C ARG A 82 28.83 -5.07 35.06
N LEU A 83 29.16 -4.35 33.99
CA LEU A 83 30.55 -4.10 33.62
C LEU A 83 31.31 -3.36 34.74
N ALA A 84 30.67 -2.33 35.32
CA ALA A 84 31.17 -1.60 36.47
C ALA A 84 31.35 -2.49 37.71
N LEU A 85 30.39 -3.37 37.98
CA LEU A 85 30.47 -4.34 39.08
C LEU A 85 31.68 -5.28 38.91
N ILE A 86 31.85 -5.85 37.72
CA ILE A 86 32.96 -6.78 37.44
C ILE A 86 34.31 -6.06 37.55
N ALA A 87 34.41 -4.82 37.04
CA ALA A 87 35.60 -4.00 37.18
C ALA A 87 35.93 -3.71 38.65
N ALA A 88 34.92 -3.37 39.46
CA ALA A 88 35.07 -3.14 40.89
C ALA A 88 35.54 -4.40 41.63
N LEU A 89 34.97 -5.58 41.31
CA LEU A 89 35.37 -6.86 41.89
C LEU A 89 36.83 -7.23 41.60
N CYS A 90 37.37 -6.79 40.46
CA CYS A 90 38.78 -6.99 40.09
C CYS A 90 39.71 -5.86 40.54
N GLY A 91 39.21 -4.84 41.24
CA GLY A 91 40.01 -3.73 41.78
C GLY A 91 40.28 -2.57 40.81
N PHE A 92 39.62 -2.53 39.65
CA PHE A 92 39.74 -1.45 38.65
C PHE A 92 38.78 -0.30 38.96
N LYS A 93 39.10 0.48 39.99
CA LYS A 93 38.20 1.51 40.53
C LYS A 93 37.85 2.62 39.55
N SER A 94 38.81 3.08 38.75
CA SER A 94 38.59 4.17 37.79
C SER A 94 37.61 3.75 36.69
N ASP A 95 37.84 2.60 36.05
CA ASP A 95 36.95 2.05 35.02
C ASP A 95 35.57 1.73 35.61
N ALA A 96 35.52 1.17 36.83
CA ALA A 96 34.26 0.88 37.51
C ALA A 96 33.42 2.14 37.77
N GLU A 97 34.04 3.24 38.23
CA GLU A 97 33.34 4.51 38.46
C GLU A 97 32.85 5.14 37.15
N GLU A 98 33.66 5.14 36.10
CA GLU A 98 33.27 5.62 34.78
C GLU A 98 32.07 4.83 34.24
N TRP A 99 32.17 3.51 34.23
CA TRP A 99 31.13 2.65 33.66
C TRP A 99 29.85 2.65 34.52
N LEU A 100 29.97 2.81 35.83
CA LEU A 100 28.83 3.03 36.73
C LEU A 100 28.10 4.33 36.36
N GLN A 101 28.82 5.42 36.13
CA GLN A 101 28.23 6.67 35.67
C GLN A 101 27.53 6.52 34.31
N TYR A 102 28.13 5.77 33.38
CA TYR A 102 27.48 5.46 32.10
C TYR A 102 26.22 4.61 32.28
N GLY A 103 26.25 3.61 33.14
CA GLY A 103 25.08 2.77 33.47
C GLY A 103 23.95 3.60 34.08
N ILE A 104 24.26 4.48 35.03
CA ILE A 104 23.30 5.40 35.65
C ILE A 104 22.76 6.39 34.60
N LYS A 105 23.61 7.03 33.80
CA LYS A 105 23.16 7.93 32.72
C LYS A 105 22.25 7.21 31.73
N SER A 106 22.52 5.93 31.46
CA SER A 106 21.68 5.10 30.59
C SER A 106 20.33 4.76 31.25
N THR A 107 20.27 4.56 32.58
CA THR A 107 18.98 4.41 33.28
C THR A 107 18.11 5.66 33.20
N LEU A 108 18.72 6.85 33.12
CA LEU A 108 18.00 8.12 32.96
C LEU A 108 17.35 8.25 31.56
N VAL A 109 17.77 7.49 30.56
CA VAL A 109 17.15 7.52 29.23
C VAL A 109 15.72 6.97 29.28
N TYR A 110 15.46 5.93 30.08
CA TYR A 110 14.12 5.39 30.33
C TYR A 110 13.44 6.05 31.54
N GLY A 111 14.22 6.44 32.56
CA GLY A 111 13.73 7.10 33.77
C GLY A 111 13.11 8.49 33.57
N TYR A 112 13.29 9.12 32.41
CA TYR A 112 12.68 10.41 32.05
C TYR A 112 11.60 10.34 30.96
N HIS A 113 11.15 9.15 30.51
CA HIS A 113 10.08 9.01 29.51
C HIS A 113 10.22 9.99 28.32
N LYS A 114 11.35 9.93 27.60
CA LYS A 114 11.65 10.83 26.47
C LYS A 114 10.57 10.79 25.38
N ASP A 115 9.89 9.65 25.24
CA ASP A 115 8.70 9.45 24.42
C ASP A 115 7.55 10.36 24.84
N ILE A 116 7.04 10.22 26.07
CA ILE A 116 5.95 11.04 26.62
C ILE A 116 6.35 12.51 26.61
N THR A 117 7.61 12.81 26.93
CA THR A 117 8.14 14.18 26.92
C THR A 117 8.04 14.82 25.54
N LEU A 118 8.41 14.10 24.47
CA LEU A 118 8.27 14.60 23.10
C LEU A 118 6.81 14.71 22.67
N PHE A 119 5.93 13.76 23.02
CA PHE A 119 4.50 13.89 22.72
C PHE A 119 3.91 15.16 23.33
N HIS A 120 4.17 15.42 24.62
CA HIS A 120 3.76 16.66 25.26
C HIS A 120 4.32 17.91 24.57
N LEU A 121 5.59 17.89 24.14
CA LEU A 121 6.19 19.03 23.43
C LEU A 121 5.46 19.29 22.10
N ILE A 122 5.07 18.23 21.38
CA ILE A 122 4.33 18.33 20.12
C ILE A 122 2.93 18.89 20.39
N ASP A 123 2.23 18.44 21.42
CA ASP A 123 0.90 18.94 21.78
C ASP A 123 0.95 20.44 22.11
N ILE A 124 1.93 20.86 22.92
CA ILE A 124 2.14 22.27 23.27
C ILE A 124 2.50 23.09 22.02
N MET A 125 3.36 22.56 21.15
CA MET A 125 3.71 23.20 19.89
C MET A 125 2.48 23.39 19.01
N GLU A 126 1.61 22.37 18.87
CA GLU A 126 0.38 22.47 18.10
C GLU A 126 -0.54 23.56 18.65
N MET A 127 -0.72 23.63 19.97
CA MET A 127 -1.51 24.71 20.60
C MET A 127 -0.95 26.08 20.24
N LEU A 128 0.36 26.28 20.40
CA LEU A 128 0.99 27.56 20.13
C LEU A 128 0.96 27.93 18.63
N ASN A 129 1.11 26.95 17.74
CA ASN A 129 1.07 27.15 16.28
C ASN A 129 -0.31 27.57 15.77
N LYS A 130 -1.40 27.28 16.49
CA LYS A 130 -2.74 27.82 16.18
C LYS A 130 -2.77 29.35 16.24
N HIS A 131 -1.96 29.94 17.11
CA HIS A 131 -1.88 31.39 17.33
C HIS A 131 -0.72 32.04 16.57
N GLU A 132 0.38 31.31 16.35
CA GLU A 132 1.61 31.83 15.75
C GLU A 132 2.09 30.97 14.57
N GLN A 133 1.36 31.03 13.46
CA GLN A 133 1.63 30.19 12.27
C GLN A 133 2.97 30.51 11.59
N ASP A 134 3.44 31.77 11.63
CA ASP A 134 4.65 32.20 10.92
C ASP A 134 5.94 31.48 11.39
N ILE A 135 5.98 31.04 12.65
CA ILE A 135 7.14 30.39 13.28
C ILE A 135 6.91 28.86 13.40
N ALA A 136 5.75 28.36 12.99
CA ALA A 136 5.35 26.97 13.18
C ALA A 136 6.32 25.98 12.50
N ILE A 137 6.82 26.31 11.31
CA ILE A 137 7.76 25.46 10.55
C ILE A 137 9.12 25.39 11.25
N GLU A 138 9.60 26.51 11.79
CA GLU A 138 10.87 26.56 12.55
C GLU A 138 10.79 25.66 13.79
N ARG A 139 9.69 25.73 14.54
CA ARG A 139 9.42 24.87 15.70
C ARG A 139 9.36 23.39 15.32
N CYS A 140 8.70 23.06 14.21
CA CYS A 140 8.67 21.68 13.72
C CYS A 140 10.09 21.17 13.44
N ALA A 141 10.95 22.01 12.81
CA ALA A 141 12.33 21.65 12.53
C ALA A 141 13.16 21.39 13.80
N ASP A 142 12.95 22.18 14.87
CA ASP A 142 13.62 21.97 16.16
C ASP A 142 13.27 20.63 16.81
N ILE A 143 12.05 20.13 16.60
CA ILE A 143 11.59 18.87 17.17
C ILE A 143 12.00 17.66 16.30
N LEU A 144 12.01 17.81 14.97
CA LEU A 144 12.30 16.72 14.03
C LEU A 144 13.67 16.05 14.27
N GLU A 145 14.68 16.80 14.70
CA GLU A 145 15.99 16.23 15.04
C GLU A 145 15.92 15.26 16.22
N MET A 146 15.11 15.58 17.24
CA MET A 146 14.89 14.70 18.39
C MET A 146 14.04 13.49 18.02
N VAL A 147 13.03 13.69 17.16
CA VAL A 147 12.17 12.61 16.63
C VAL A 147 12.98 11.56 15.86
N ASP A 148 13.99 11.98 15.08
CA ASP A 148 14.87 11.06 14.34
C ASP A 148 15.65 10.11 15.25
N TRP A 149 15.88 10.47 16.52
CA TRP A 149 16.57 9.62 17.48
C TRP A 149 15.67 8.57 18.15
N MET A 150 14.35 8.75 18.13
CA MET A 150 13.43 7.91 18.90
C MET A 150 13.46 6.41 18.57
N PRO A 151 13.62 5.97 17.31
CA PRO A 151 13.78 4.54 16.99
C PRO A 151 15.02 3.88 17.62
N HIS A 152 16.00 4.69 18.02
CA HIS A 152 17.24 4.22 18.68
C HIS A 152 17.14 4.26 20.21
N LEU A 153 16.19 5.01 20.76
CA LEU A 153 16.04 5.23 22.20
C LEU A 153 14.90 4.43 22.83
N THR A 154 14.01 3.86 22.00
CA THR A 154 12.78 3.18 22.45
C THR A 154 12.52 1.90 21.67
N ASP A 155 11.53 1.11 22.09
CA ASP A 155 11.06 -0.09 21.38
C ASP A 155 10.34 0.23 20.06
N GLY A 156 10.01 1.50 19.83
CA GLY A 156 9.42 2.00 18.59
C GLY A 156 7.90 1.81 18.46
N LYS A 157 7.19 1.23 19.44
CA LYS A 157 5.77 0.88 19.27
C LYS A 157 4.87 2.10 19.06
N GLU A 158 5.00 3.10 19.93
CA GLU A 158 4.22 4.35 19.87
C GLU A 158 5.01 5.45 19.15
N THR A 159 6.32 5.51 19.37
CA THR A 159 7.20 6.57 18.87
C THR A 159 7.42 6.52 17.35
N ARG A 160 7.07 5.40 16.69
CA ARG A 160 7.10 5.28 15.23
C ARG A 160 6.17 6.24 14.49
N TYR A 161 5.19 6.82 15.19
CA TYR A 161 4.23 7.77 14.62
C TYR A 161 4.64 9.25 14.79
N LEU A 162 5.68 9.54 15.58
CA LEU A 162 6.15 10.90 15.82
C LEU A 162 6.51 11.68 14.53
N PRO A 163 7.16 11.08 13.51
CA PRO A 163 7.41 11.78 12.25
C PRO A 163 6.12 12.25 11.57
N GLN A 164 5.07 11.42 11.58
CA GLN A 164 3.77 11.75 10.99
C GLN A 164 3.10 12.91 11.73
N ASN A 165 3.14 12.89 13.07
CA ASN A 165 2.56 13.97 13.89
C ASN A 165 3.20 15.33 13.57
N ILE A 166 4.52 15.39 13.43
CA ILE A 166 5.19 16.65 13.03
C ILE A 166 4.89 17.00 11.58
N PHE A 167 4.90 16.01 10.68
CA PHE A 167 4.59 16.23 9.28
C PHE A 167 3.22 16.89 9.10
N GLU A 168 2.20 16.45 9.84
CA GLU A 168 0.86 17.04 9.81
C GLU A 168 0.90 18.53 10.15
N GLN A 169 1.67 18.93 11.15
CA GLN A 169 1.81 20.34 11.54
C GLN A 169 2.50 21.16 10.43
N VAL A 170 3.50 20.61 9.75
CA VAL A 170 4.11 21.26 8.58
C VAL A 170 3.10 21.37 7.43
N ALA A 171 2.33 20.32 7.15
CA ALA A 171 1.35 20.28 6.07
C ALA A 171 0.18 21.26 6.26
N LYS A 172 -0.26 21.47 7.52
CA LYS A 172 -1.29 22.46 7.88
C LYS A 172 -0.86 23.89 7.54
N VAL A 173 0.44 24.20 7.66
CA VAL A 173 0.98 25.57 7.50
C VAL A 173 1.49 25.80 6.07
N ASN A 174 2.17 24.82 5.49
CA ASN A 174 2.79 24.95 4.17
C ASN A 174 2.93 23.59 3.46
N THR A 175 2.08 23.39 2.45
CA THR A 175 2.03 22.15 1.65
C THR A 175 3.29 21.92 0.81
N ASN A 176 3.97 22.98 0.34
CA ASN A 176 5.23 22.86 -0.41
C ASN A 176 6.39 22.39 0.50
N ALA A 177 6.50 22.97 1.70
CA ALA A 177 7.47 22.52 2.69
C ALA A 177 7.21 21.07 3.10
N ALA A 178 5.93 20.71 3.30
CA ALA A 178 5.52 19.34 3.60
C ALA A 178 5.85 18.38 2.45
N LEU A 179 5.61 18.74 1.19
CA LEU A 179 5.99 17.91 0.05
C LEU A 179 7.51 17.70 -0.03
N ARG A 180 8.31 18.74 0.22
CA ARG A 180 9.77 18.60 0.29
C ARG A 180 10.22 17.70 1.44
N LEU A 181 9.56 17.78 2.59
CA LEU A 181 9.78 16.88 3.72
C LEU A 181 9.36 15.43 3.38
N LEU A 182 8.26 15.25 2.64
CA LEU A 182 7.78 13.95 2.17
C LEU A 182 8.82 13.28 1.27
N ARG A 183 9.45 14.03 0.36
CA ARG A 183 10.55 13.53 -0.49
C ARG A 183 11.76 13.06 0.31
N ILE A 184 12.05 13.72 1.42
CA ILE A 184 13.12 13.29 2.35
C ILE A 184 12.70 12.01 3.10
N TYR A 185 11.43 11.92 3.50
CA TYR A 185 10.90 10.72 4.15
C TYR A 185 10.87 9.52 3.21
N ALA A 186 10.55 9.72 1.93
CA ALA A 186 10.55 8.66 0.92
C ALA A 186 11.91 7.95 0.78
N LYS A 187 13.03 8.64 1.08
CA LYS A 187 14.38 8.08 0.98
C LYS A 187 14.88 7.43 2.27
N ASP A 188 14.53 8.02 3.41
CA ASP A 188 15.24 7.75 4.66
C ASP A 188 14.32 7.21 5.76
N LYS A 189 13.01 7.11 5.51
CA LYS A 189 12.02 6.56 6.44
C LYS A 189 11.39 5.30 5.85
N ALA A 190 10.69 4.54 6.69
CA ALA A 190 9.97 3.38 6.21
C ALA A 190 8.84 3.82 5.27
N ARG A 191 8.62 3.04 4.21
CA ARG A 191 7.70 3.37 3.12
C ARG A 191 6.27 3.63 3.60
N TRP A 192 5.78 2.88 4.58
CA TRP A 192 4.48 3.10 5.21
C TRP A 192 4.36 4.48 5.89
N GLN A 193 5.41 4.96 6.57
CA GLN A 193 5.40 6.28 7.22
C GLN A 193 5.26 7.40 6.19
N MET A 194 5.94 7.25 5.05
CA MET A 194 5.81 8.17 3.93
C MET A 194 4.37 8.16 3.38
N GLN A 195 3.75 6.99 3.21
CA GLN A 195 2.39 6.91 2.68
C GLN A 195 1.33 7.51 3.60
N ASP A 196 1.44 7.33 4.92
CA ASP A 196 0.56 8.02 5.88
C ASP A 196 0.72 9.55 5.81
N CYS A 197 1.95 10.03 5.65
CA CYS A 197 2.23 11.45 5.42
C CYS A 197 1.64 11.93 4.07
N LEU A 198 1.70 11.11 3.02
CA LEU A 198 1.12 11.42 1.73
C LEU A 198 -0.41 11.55 1.81
N GLU A 199 -1.09 10.65 2.52
CA GLU A 199 -2.54 10.76 2.76
C GLU A 199 -2.87 12.08 3.48
N THR A 200 -2.08 12.40 4.51
CA THR A 200 -2.21 13.65 5.27
C THR A 200 -2.03 14.86 4.36
N LEU A 201 -0.98 14.88 3.53
CA LEU A 201 -0.71 15.96 2.58
C LEU A 201 -1.90 16.17 1.62
N ILE A 202 -2.40 15.09 1.02
CA ILE A 202 -3.52 15.16 0.07
C ILE A 202 -4.77 15.76 0.74
N LYS A 203 -5.08 15.33 1.97
CA LYS A 203 -6.25 15.82 2.73
C LYS A 203 -6.14 17.28 3.15
N GLN A 204 -4.93 17.81 3.36
CA GLN A 204 -4.73 19.21 3.74
C GLN A 204 -4.91 20.17 2.54
N ILE A 205 -4.70 19.71 1.31
CA ILE A 205 -4.85 20.53 0.10
C ILE A 205 -6.33 20.86 -0.13
N GLN A 206 -6.67 22.14 -0.18
CA GLN A 206 -8.04 22.60 -0.44
C GLN A 206 -8.29 22.95 -1.92
N ASP A 207 -7.29 23.54 -2.59
CA ASP A 207 -7.43 24.16 -3.92
C ASP A 207 -6.34 23.69 -4.91
N GLY A 208 -6.14 22.37 -5.05
CA GLY A 208 -5.15 21.78 -5.97
C GLY A 208 -5.72 21.36 -7.32
N ASP A 209 -4.85 21.15 -8.32
CA ASP A 209 -5.26 20.63 -9.62
C ASP A 209 -5.76 19.18 -9.51
N PRO A 210 -7.02 18.88 -9.86
CA PRO A 210 -7.59 17.55 -9.65
C PRO A 210 -6.88 16.42 -10.40
N GLU A 211 -6.34 16.67 -11.59
CA GLU A 211 -5.67 15.63 -12.38
C GLU A 211 -4.30 15.29 -11.78
N ILE A 212 -3.56 16.31 -11.32
CA ILE A 212 -2.28 16.11 -10.61
C ILE A 212 -2.51 15.39 -9.28
N LEU A 213 -3.51 15.80 -8.50
CA LEU A 213 -3.84 15.13 -7.23
C LEU A 213 -4.32 13.70 -7.46
N TRP A 214 -5.10 13.45 -8.52
CA TRP A 214 -5.53 12.09 -8.87
C TRP A 214 -4.35 11.19 -9.21
N ALA A 215 -3.37 11.69 -10.00
CA ALA A 215 -2.14 10.95 -10.28
C ALA A 215 -1.33 10.68 -8.99
N LEU A 216 -1.30 11.63 -8.06
CA LEU A 216 -0.65 11.49 -6.76
C LEU A 216 -1.27 10.37 -5.90
N THR A 217 -2.59 10.16 -5.96
CA THR A 217 -3.23 9.03 -5.28
C THR A 217 -2.83 7.64 -5.83
N SER A 218 -2.15 7.56 -6.97
CA SER A 218 -1.71 6.27 -7.54
C SER A 218 -0.42 5.74 -6.90
N VAL A 219 0.29 6.56 -6.12
CA VAL A 219 1.56 6.22 -5.44
C VAL A 219 1.36 5.24 -4.27
N PHE A 220 0.15 5.16 -3.71
CA PHE A 220 -0.14 4.28 -2.58
C PHE A 220 0.11 2.80 -2.92
N GLU A 221 0.72 2.10 -1.96
CA GLU A 221 0.99 0.67 -2.00
C GLU A 221 0.40 0.00 -0.76
N ASN A 222 0.06 -1.28 -0.86
CA ASN A 222 -0.50 -1.97 0.29
C ASN A 222 0.61 -2.33 1.30
N HIS A 223 0.64 -1.60 2.40
CA HIS A 223 1.60 -1.76 3.50
C HIS A 223 0.91 -2.01 4.86
N LEU A 224 -0.42 -1.95 4.91
CA LEU A 224 -1.19 -2.09 6.15
C LEU A 224 -1.55 -3.55 6.36
N SER A 225 -1.26 -4.06 7.56
CA SER A 225 -1.69 -5.40 7.99
C SER A 225 -3.15 -5.43 8.46
N GLU A 226 -3.74 -4.26 8.75
CA GLU A 226 -5.13 -4.12 9.15
C GLU A 226 -6.06 -4.41 7.96
N ASP A 227 -7.08 -5.23 8.20
CA ASP A 227 -8.09 -5.48 7.19
C ASP A 227 -8.85 -4.20 6.81
N GLY A 228 -8.98 -3.92 5.52
CA GLY A 228 -9.59 -2.71 4.97
C GLY A 228 -8.76 -1.44 5.08
N GLY A 229 -7.63 -1.45 5.79
CA GLY A 229 -6.81 -0.26 6.04
C GLY A 229 -6.32 0.43 4.76
N HIS A 230 -5.63 -0.31 3.88
CA HIS A 230 -5.11 0.26 2.63
C HIS A 230 -6.22 0.71 1.66
N PRO A 231 -7.26 -0.11 1.38
CA PRO A 231 -8.40 0.35 0.58
C PRO A 231 -9.03 1.64 1.11
N LYS A 232 -9.18 1.76 2.43
CA LYS A 232 -9.73 2.96 3.08
C LYS A 232 -8.86 4.19 2.87
N GLN A 233 -7.54 4.07 3.05
CA GLN A 233 -6.59 5.15 2.80
C GLN A 233 -6.69 5.68 1.36
N VAL A 234 -6.64 4.79 0.36
CA VAL A 234 -6.67 5.21 -1.05
C VAL A 234 -8.02 5.80 -1.44
N VAL A 235 -9.12 5.19 -1.00
CA VAL A 235 -10.48 5.71 -1.27
C VAL A 235 -10.67 7.07 -0.60
N ASN A 236 -10.23 7.27 0.64
CA ASN A 236 -10.30 8.56 1.30
C ASN A 236 -9.55 9.65 0.54
N ALA A 237 -8.33 9.36 0.06
CA ALA A 237 -7.54 10.31 -0.72
C ALA A 237 -8.23 10.66 -2.05
N LYS A 238 -8.73 9.66 -2.79
CA LYS A 238 -9.46 9.89 -4.06
C LYS A 238 -10.80 10.61 -3.85
N GLN A 239 -11.52 10.28 -2.79
CA GLN A 239 -12.78 10.94 -2.41
C GLN A 239 -12.54 12.42 -2.10
N HIS A 240 -11.44 12.75 -1.41
CA HIS A 240 -11.06 14.14 -1.18
C HIS A 240 -10.82 14.91 -2.49
N VAL A 241 -10.16 14.30 -3.49
CA VAL A 241 -10.00 14.91 -4.82
C VAL A 241 -11.35 15.17 -5.49
N VAL A 242 -12.29 14.21 -5.41
CA VAL A 242 -13.66 14.38 -5.92
C VAL A 242 -14.38 15.54 -5.21
N GLU A 243 -14.15 15.72 -3.91
CA GLU A 243 -14.72 16.81 -3.12
C GLU A 243 -14.13 18.18 -3.49
N ILE A 244 -12.84 18.27 -3.81
CA ILE A 244 -12.23 19.49 -4.37
C ILE A 244 -12.91 19.86 -5.69
N VAL A 245 -13.09 18.90 -6.60
CA VAL A 245 -13.79 19.12 -7.87
C VAL A 245 -15.24 19.58 -7.62
N LYS A 246 -15.95 18.94 -6.69
CA LYS A 246 -17.31 19.34 -6.31
C LYS A 246 -17.36 20.78 -5.80
N LYS A 247 -16.40 21.20 -4.97
CA LYS A 247 -16.30 22.58 -4.45
C LYS A 247 -16.00 23.60 -5.55
N SER A 248 -15.28 23.21 -6.60
CA SER A 248 -15.00 24.09 -7.75
C SER A 248 -16.25 24.51 -8.53
N GLY A 249 -17.34 23.72 -8.45
CA GLY A 249 -18.62 24.00 -9.09
C GLY A 249 -18.76 23.47 -10.53
N ASP A 250 -17.74 22.80 -11.08
CA ASP A 250 -17.81 22.16 -12.40
C ASP A 250 -18.55 20.80 -12.33
N LEU A 251 -19.81 20.78 -12.78
CA LEU A 251 -20.66 19.59 -12.72
C LEU A 251 -20.23 18.49 -13.70
N GLU A 252 -19.69 18.85 -14.87
CA GLU A 252 -19.25 17.87 -15.86
C GLU A 252 -17.99 17.16 -15.37
N LEU A 253 -17.02 17.95 -14.89
CA LEU A 253 -15.80 17.42 -14.28
C LEU A 253 -16.11 16.60 -13.03
N PHE A 254 -17.07 17.03 -12.20
CA PHE A 254 -17.49 16.28 -11.03
C PHE A 254 -18.04 14.90 -11.39
N GLU A 255 -18.91 14.78 -12.41
CA GLU A 255 -19.43 13.47 -12.82
C GLU A 255 -18.34 12.57 -13.41
N ILE A 256 -17.36 13.13 -14.14
CA ILE A 256 -16.20 12.37 -14.62
C ILE A 256 -15.41 11.79 -13.44
N PHE A 257 -15.03 12.60 -12.46
CA PHE A 257 -14.22 12.17 -11.31
C PHE A 257 -14.97 11.20 -10.40
N LYS A 258 -16.28 11.41 -10.23
CA LYS A 258 -17.17 10.49 -9.53
C LYS A 258 -17.27 9.13 -10.23
N GLN A 259 -17.36 9.10 -11.55
CA GLN A 259 -17.33 7.86 -12.32
C GLN A 259 -15.97 7.15 -12.19
N ARG A 260 -14.86 7.89 -12.25
CA ARG A 260 -13.51 7.33 -12.02
C ARG A 260 -13.40 6.67 -10.65
N LEU A 261 -13.95 7.31 -9.60
CA LEU A 261 -13.98 6.74 -8.26
C LEU A 261 -14.83 5.46 -8.17
N ASP A 262 -16.04 5.44 -8.76
CA ASP A 262 -16.88 4.23 -8.80
C ASP A 262 -16.18 3.07 -9.52
N TYR A 263 -15.55 3.36 -10.67
CA TYR A 263 -14.76 2.37 -11.39
C TYR A 263 -13.63 1.83 -10.51
N PHE A 264 -12.81 2.71 -9.92
CA PHE A 264 -11.73 2.31 -9.02
C PHE A 264 -12.21 1.43 -7.86
N ILE A 265 -13.31 1.78 -7.19
CA ILE A 265 -13.86 0.96 -6.12
C ILE A 265 -14.25 -0.43 -6.66
N ARG A 266 -14.94 -0.48 -7.79
CA ARG A 266 -15.46 -1.75 -8.32
C ARG A 266 -14.40 -2.63 -8.98
N THR A 267 -13.26 -2.07 -9.36
CA THR A 267 -12.17 -2.79 -10.02
C THR A 267 -10.99 -3.07 -9.11
N SER A 268 -10.65 -2.16 -8.20
CA SER A 268 -9.40 -2.24 -7.42
C SER A 268 -9.64 -2.53 -5.94
N VAL A 269 -10.81 -2.19 -5.39
CA VAL A 269 -11.12 -2.46 -3.98
C VAL A 269 -11.78 -3.82 -3.81
N THR A 270 -11.34 -4.58 -2.82
CA THR A 270 -11.94 -5.84 -2.38
C THR A 270 -13.45 -5.69 -2.12
N PRO A 271 -14.33 -6.53 -2.73
CA PRO A 271 -15.78 -6.34 -2.64
C PRO A 271 -16.38 -6.25 -1.24
N ARG A 272 -15.78 -6.96 -0.27
CA ARG A 272 -16.24 -6.95 1.14
C ARG A 272 -16.20 -5.56 1.78
N HIS A 273 -15.30 -4.69 1.32
CA HIS A 273 -15.09 -3.35 1.89
C HIS A 273 -15.94 -2.28 1.21
N TRP A 274 -16.69 -2.61 0.16
CA TRP A 274 -17.44 -1.59 -0.59
C TRP A 274 -18.55 -0.91 0.23
N SER A 275 -19.19 -1.61 1.16
CA SER A 275 -20.24 -1.03 2.02
C SER A 275 -19.70 0.04 2.95
N ASP A 276 -18.49 -0.18 3.47
CA ASP A 276 -17.88 0.62 4.52
C ASP A 276 -17.22 1.88 3.95
N LEU A 277 -16.91 1.86 2.66
CA LEU A 277 -16.20 2.89 1.93
C LEU A 277 -17.13 3.82 1.13
N THR A 278 -18.43 3.54 1.10
CA THR A 278 -19.39 4.33 0.31
C THR A 278 -20.43 5.00 1.20
N SER A 279 -20.59 6.31 1.06
CA SER A 279 -21.55 7.13 1.82
C SER A 279 -23.01 6.67 1.61
N GLU A 280 -23.93 7.10 2.48
CA GLU A 280 -25.38 6.80 2.41
C GLU A 280 -25.99 6.92 1.00
N TYR A 281 -25.44 7.82 0.16
CA TYR A 281 -25.84 8.01 -1.24
C TYR A 281 -25.71 6.73 -2.08
N TRP A 282 -24.70 5.90 -1.85
CA TRP A 282 -24.42 4.66 -2.60
C TRP A 282 -25.13 3.44 -2.04
N GLN A 283 -25.43 3.45 -0.73
CA GLN A 283 -26.21 2.39 -0.08
C GLN A 283 -27.65 2.31 -0.63
N SER A 284 -28.18 3.44 -1.13
CA SER A 284 -29.54 3.53 -1.69
C SER A 284 -29.76 2.80 -3.04
N LYS A 285 -28.68 2.48 -3.78
CA LYS A 285 -28.77 1.86 -5.12
C LYS A 285 -28.34 0.39 -5.19
N ARG A 286 -27.89 -0.22 -4.09
CA ARG A 286 -27.47 -1.63 -4.06
C ARG A 286 -28.54 -2.52 -3.43
N ILE A 287 -29.03 -3.47 -4.22
CA ILE A 287 -29.60 -4.72 -3.72
C ILE A 287 -28.40 -5.56 -3.27
N MET A 288 -28.05 -5.54 -1.98
CA MET A 288 -27.31 -6.64 -1.38
C MET A 288 -28.30 -7.58 -0.69
N PRO A 289 -28.24 -8.89 -0.94
CA PRO A 289 -28.93 -9.86 -0.11
C PRO A 289 -28.18 -10.01 1.22
N HIS A 290 -28.96 -10.09 2.30
CA HIS A 290 -28.60 -10.35 3.70
C HIS A 290 -27.83 -9.26 4.47
N LYS A 291 -28.65 -8.38 5.06
CA LYS A 291 -28.35 -7.50 6.20
C LYS A 291 -28.32 -8.24 7.55
N GLU A 292 -28.38 -9.57 7.55
CA GLU A 292 -28.74 -10.34 8.76
C GLU A 292 -27.53 -10.66 9.67
N ASP A 293 -26.29 -10.60 9.19
CA ASP A 293 -25.12 -10.93 10.02
C ASP A 293 -24.51 -9.73 10.78
N PHE A 294 -24.97 -8.50 10.52
CA PHE A 294 -24.45 -7.29 11.17
C PHE A 294 -25.28 -6.83 12.39
N GLN A 295 -26.42 -7.47 12.67
CA GLN A 295 -27.25 -7.17 13.84
C GLN A 295 -26.84 -7.98 15.09
N ALA A 296 -25.98 -9.00 14.95
CA ALA A 296 -25.54 -9.85 16.05
C ALA A 296 -24.59 -9.15 17.06
N SER A 297 -24.11 -7.95 16.78
CA SER A 297 -23.24 -7.17 17.68
C SER A 297 -23.95 -6.06 18.45
N GLN A 298 -25.28 -5.88 18.27
CA GLN A 298 -26.11 -4.98 19.08
C GLN A 298 -27.02 -5.71 20.10
N GLU A 299 -27.00 -7.04 20.14
CA GLU A 299 -27.85 -7.83 21.06
C GLU A 299 -27.26 -8.04 22.47
N THR A 300 -26.20 -7.34 22.86
CA THR A 300 -25.61 -7.49 24.21
C THR A 300 -26.28 -6.66 25.30
N ASN A 301 -27.30 -5.85 25.01
CA ASN A 301 -28.02 -5.05 26.03
C ASN A 301 -29.47 -5.49 26.31
N ALA A 302 -29.93 -6.63 25.77
CA ALA A 302 -31.28 -7.13 26.06
C ALA A 302 -31.40 -7.84 27.42
N ASP A 303 -30.32 -8.43 27.93
CA ASP A 303 -30.35 -9.21 29.19
C ASP A 303 -30.38 -8.34 30.48
N SER A 304 -30.08 -7.05 30.40
CA SER A 304 -30.11 -6.16 31.57
C SER A 304 -31.51 -5.71 31.97
N LEU A 305 -32.50 -5.78 31.06
CA LEU A 305 -33.87 -5.29 31.27
C LEU A 305 -34.82 -6.27 31.99
N GLN A 306 -34.39 -7.52 32.23
CA GLN A 306 -35.21 -8.55 32.91
C GLN A 306 -34.89 -8.75 34.40
N LYS A 307 -33.94 -8.03 34.98
CA LYS A 307 -33.66 -8.11 36.42
C LYS A 307 -34.83 -7.53 37.24
N THR A 308 -35.24 -8.25 38.28
CA THR A 308 -36.29 -7.86 39.24
C THR A 308 -35.72 -7.65 40.64
N TYR A 309 -36.22 -6.64 41.36
CA TYR A 309 -35.87 -6.36 42.75
C TYR A 309 -37.09 -6.36 43.65
N LYS A 310 -36.89 -6.59 44.96
CA LYS A 310 -37.95 -6.42 45.95
C LYS A 310 -38.11 -4.95 46.29
N LEU A 311 -39.33 -4.44 46.12
CA LEU A 311 -39.73 -3.12 46.55
C LEU A 311 -41.10 -3.24 47.20
N GLU A 312 -41.21 -2.83 48.47
CA GLU A 312 -42.43 -2.97 49.28
C GLU A 312 -42.88 -4.43 49.39
N SER A 313 -41.92 -5.36 49.51
CA SER A 313 -42.17 -6.82 49.55
C SER A 313 -42.78 -7.42 48.28
N THR A 314 -42.80 -6.69 47.16
CA THR A 314 -43.22 -7.18 45.82
C THR A 314 -42.05 -7.18 44.84
N GLU A 315 -42.01 -8.14 43.90
CA GLU A 315 -41.00 -8.16 42.84
C GLU A 315 -41.39 -7.19 41.71
N VAL A 316 -40.46 -6.30 41.37
CA VAL A 316 -40.66 -5.20 40.41
C VAL A 316 -39.48 -5.15 39.43
N THR A 317 -39.73 -4.87 38.15
CA THR A 317 -38.68 -4.82 37.12
C THR A 317 -37.85 -3.53 37.21
N ILE A 318 -36.63 -3.51 36.63
CA ILE A 318 -35.82 -2.28 36.53
C ILE A 318 -36.57 -1.14 35.83
N LEU A 319 -37.35 -1.43 34.78
CA LEU A 319 -38.16 -0.43 34.07
C LEU A 319 -39.24 0.17 34.97
N ASP A 320 -39.99 -0.68 35.68
CA ASP A 320 -41.01 -0.22 36.62
C ASP A 320 -40.41 0.60 37.77
N ILE A 321 -39.23 0.21 38.27
CA ILE A 321 -38.49 0.99 39.27
C ILE A 321 -38.09 2.35 38.70
N LYS A 322 -37.56 2.38 37.48
CA LYS A 322 -37.17 3.61 36.79
C LYS A 322 -38.35 4.57 36.64
N ASP A 323 -39.49 4.07 36.19
CA ASP A 323 -40.70 4.86 35.99
C ASP A 323 -41.21 5.45 37.31
N ARG A 324 -41.23 4.65 38.37
CA ARG A 324 -41.63 5.12 39.71
C ARG A 324 -40.66 6.14 40.30
N MET A 325 -39.35 5.91 40.16
CA MET A 325 -38.32 6.86 40.60
C MET A 325 -38.32 8.16 39.80
N SER A 326 -38.86 8.15 38.57
CA SER A 326 -38.91 9.33 37.69
C SER A 326 -40.07 10.29 38.03
N VAL A 327 -41.00 9.91 38.93
CA VAL A 327 -42.19 10.72 39.28
C VAL A 327 -41.82 12.00 40.03
N SER A 328 -40.97 11.88 41.07
CA SER A 328 -40.45 13.03 41.80
C SER A 328 -39.09 12.70 42.43
N PHE A 329 -38.32 13.72 42.77
CA PHE A 329 -37.03 13.52 43.43
C PHE A 329 -37.16 12.94 44.85
N GLU A 330 -38.28 13.21 45.55
CA GLU A 330 -38.56 12.57 46.84
C GLU A 330 -38.90 11.08 46.68
N ASP A 331 -39.67 10.73 45.64
CA ASP A 331 -39.95 9.32 45.30
C ASP A 331 -38.65 8.58 44.94
N TYR A 332 -37.76 9.21 44.18
CA TYR A 332 -36.42 8.67 43.90
C TYR A 332 -35.67 8.30 45.19
N LYS A 333 -35.56 9.23 46.15
CA LYS A 333 -34.84 9.00 47.42
C LYS A 333 -35.49 7.88 48.24
N GLU A 334 -36.80 7.90 48.38
CA GLU A 334 -37.52 6.93 49.21
C GLU A 334 -37.49 5.52 48.59
N ILE A 335 -37.67 5.42 47.27
CA ILE A 335 -37.59 4.13 46.57
C ILE A 335 -36.16 3.58 46.64
N LEU A 336 -35.13 4.41 46.43
CA LEU A 336 -33.74 3.97 46.50
C LEU A 336 -33.38 3.47 47.91
N ARG A 337 -33.84 4.15 48.96
CA ARG A 337 -33.69 3.73 50.36
C ARG A 337 -34.31 2.36 50.59
N LYS A 338 -35.57 2.17 50.18
CA LYS A 338 -36.27 0.88 50.28
C LYS A 338 -35.59 -0.24 49.49
N LEU A 339 -35.09 0.05 48.27
CA LEU A 339 -34.35 -0.94 47.48
C LEU A 339 -33.08 -1.40 48.17
N LYS A 340 -32.32 -0.49 48.78
CA LYS A 340 -31.11 -0.81 49.56
C LYS A 340 -31.42 -1.61 50.84
N GLU A 341 -32.56 -1.35 51.48
CA GLU A 341 -32.99 -2.05 52.71
C GLU A 341 -33.56 -3.45 52.43
N GLU A 342 -34.36 -3.60 51.38
CA GLU A 342 -35.06 -4.85 51.06
C GLU A 342 -34.21 -5.82 50.23
N ASN A 343 -33.16 -5.35 49.56
CA ASN A 343 -32.29 -6.17 48.72
C ASN A 343 -30.84 -6.12 49.23
N LYS A 344 -30.34 -7.28 49.67
CA LYS A 344 -29.05 -7.43 50.36
C LYS A 344 -27.84 -6.87 49.57
N ASN A 345 -27.91 -6.84 48.24
CA ASN A 345 -26.84 -6.36 47.33
C ASN A 345 -27.43 -5.53 46.17
N PHE A 346 -28.12 -4.42 46.45
CA PHE A 346 -28.57 -3.51 45.39
C PHE A 346 -27.42 -2.61 44.89
N TYR A 347 -26.93 -2.87 43.67
CA TYR A 347 -25.92 -2.05 42.99
C TYR A 347 -26.24 -1.92 41.50
N GLU A 348 -27.15 -0.99 41.16
CA GLU A 348 -27.54 -0.68 39.78
C GLU A 348 -27.27 0.80 39.50
N SER A 349 -26.00 1.12 39.26
CA SER A 349 -25.53 2.51 39.16
C SER A 349 -26.09 3.23 37.92
N ASP A 350 -26.33 2.50 36.84
CA ASP A 350 -26.85 3.07 35.58
C ASP A 350 -28.33 3.45 35.70
N LEU A 351 -29.10 2.68 36.46
CA LEU A 351 -30.48 3.00 36.81
C LEU A 351 -30.53 4.30 37.61
N THR A 352 -29.76 4.38 38.70
CA THR A 352 -29.75 5.57 39.56
C THR A 352 -29.26 6.82 38.84
N ASP A 353 -28.21 6.69 38.02
CA ASP A 353 -27.66 7.82 37.26
C ASP A 353 -28.63 8.30 36.18
N SER A 354 -29.26 7.38 35.44
CA SER A 354 -30.19 7.75 34.36
C SER A 354 -31.43 8.48 34.88
N VAL A 355 -31.94 8.12 36.07
CA VAL A 355 -33.06 8.83 36.71
C VAL A 355 -32.63 10.18 37.27
N LEU A 356 -31.43 10.27 37.86
CA LEU A 356 -30.88 11.55 38.32
C LEU A 356 -30.69 12.53 37.16
N LYS A 357 -30.12 12.08 36.04
CA LYS A 357 -30.00 12.89 34.81
C LYS A 357 -31.35 13.37 34.30
N LEU A 358 -32.38 12.53 34.37
CA LEU A 358 -33.74 12.92 34.01
C LEU A 358 -34.25 14.07 34.89
N HIS A 359 -34.17 13.94 36.22
CA HIS A 359 -34.59 14.98 37.16
C HIS A 359 -33.80 16.29 36.97
N ILE A 360 -32.50 16.21 36.72
CA ILE A 360 -31.66 17.37 36.37
C ILE A 360 -32.18 18.05 35.10
N SER A 361 -32.40 17.29 34.02
CA SER A 361 -32.86 17.84 32.74
C SER A 361 -34.27 18.47 32.80
N GLN A 362 -35.14 17.94 33.67
CA GLN A 362 -36.53 18.38 33.83
C GLN A 362 -36.71 19.52 34.84
N ALA A 363 -35.70 19.81 35.66
CA ALA A 363 -35.73 20.91 36.62
C ALA A 363 -36.04 22.24 35.92
N SER A 364 -37.01 22.99 36.45
CA SER A 364 -37.52 24.20 35.82
C SER A 364 -37.04 25.48 36.49
N GLN A 365 -36.52 25.36 37.72
CA GLN A 365 -35.97 26.45 38.53
C GLN A 365 -34.71 25.97 39.26
N SER A 366 -33.82 26.88 39.61
CA SER A 366 -32.53 26.55 40.24
C SER A 366 -32.71 25.88 41.61
N GLU A 367 -33.79 26.20 42.34
CA GLU A 367 -34.13 25.59 43.63
C GLU A 367 -34.32 24.07 43.54
N ASP A 368 -34.88 23.57 42.43
CA ASP A 368 -35.05 22.13 42.18
C ASP A 368 -33.69 21.42 42.12
N LEU A 369 -32.70 22.09 41.50
CA LEU A 369 -31.35 21.58 41.36
C LEU A 369 -30.55 21.63 42.67
N VAL A 370 -30.87 22.55 43.59
CA VAL A 370 -30.19 22.66 44.90
C VAL A 370 -30.42 21.40 45.72
N VAL A 371 -31.66 20.90 45.71
CA VAL A 371 -32.02 19.68 46.42
C VAL A 371 -31.27 18.45 45.87
N ILE A 372 -31.07 18.40 44.54
CA ILE A 372 -30.29 17.34 43.88
C ILE A 372 -28.80 17.47 44.18
N LYS A 373 -28.26 18.69 44.12
CA LYS A 373 -26.85 19.00 44.45
C LYS A 373 -26.52 18.62 45.89
N ASP A 374 -27.35 19.03 46.85
CA ASP A 374 -27.17 18.70 48.26
C ASP A 374 -27.23 17.19 48.51
N TYR A 375 -28.11 16.48 47.80
CA TYR A 375 -28.17 15.02 47.85
C TYR A 375 -26.87 14.38 47.35
N LEU A 376 -26.28 14.87 46.25
CA LEU A 376 -25.01 14.38 45.71
C LEU A 376 -23.80 14.74 46.59
N CYS A 377 -23.88 15.82 47.36
CA CYS A 377 -22.81 16.27 48.25
C CYS A 377 -22.78 15.58 49.64
N ASN A 378 -23.74 14.71 49.96
CA ASN A 378 -23.75 13.97 51.23
C ASN A 378 -22.65 12.88 51.28
N GLU A 379 -21.97 12.75 52.44
CA GLU A 379 -20.74 11.94 52.65
C GLU A 379 -20.85 10.43 52.30
N ASP A 380 -22.07 9.88 52.15
CA ASP A 380 -22.33 8.48 51.80
C ASP A 380 -22.45 8.21 50.28
N ASN A 381 -22.43 9.24 49.43
CA ASN A 381 -22.62 9.10 47.99
C ASN A 381 -21.29 9.28 47.22
N TRP A 382 -21.01 8.37 46.28
CA TRP A 382 -19.85 8.48 45.39
C TRP A 382 -20.05 9.66 44.41
N ILE A 383 -19.14 10.63 44.44
CA ILE A 383 -19.16 11.80 43.55
C ILE A 383 -18.84 11.35 42.11
N LYS A 384 -19.83 11.37 41.23
CA LYS A 384 -19.64 11.11 39.79
C LYS A 384 -19.57 12.42 39.02
N ALA A 385 -18.43 12.66 38.36
CA ALA A 385 -18.17 13.89 37.58
C ALA A 385 -19.28 14.18 36.55
N ASP A 386 -19.80 13.16 35.87
CA ASP A 386 -20.84 13.31 34.84
C ASP A 386 -22.15 13.90 35.37
N LEU A 387 -22.56 13.56 36.60
CA LEU A 387 -23.79 14.10 37.18
C LEU A 387 -23.63 15.57 37.59
N PHE A 388 -22.46 15.93 38.12
CA PHE A 388 -22.12 17.31 38.43
C PHE A 388 -21.97 18.17 37.17
N ARG A 389 -21.50 17.59 36.07
CA ARG A 389 -21.44 18.26 34.77
C ARG A 389 -22.83 18.63 34.24
N GLU A 390 -23.75 17.66 34.23
CA GLU A 390 -25.15 17.90 33.83
C GLU A 390 -25.84 18.93 34.73
N LEU A 391 -25.60 18.86 36.05
CA LEU A 391 -26.07 19.89 36.99
C LEU A 391 -25.51 21.27 36.63
N GLY A 392 -24.20 21.35 36.37
CA GLY A 392 -23.51 22.58 36.02
C GLY A 392 -24.11 23.26 34.78
N HIS A 393 -24.30 22.50 33.71
CA HIS A 393 -24.96 22.99 32.49
C HIS A 393 -26.39 23.45 32.75
N ARG A 394 -27.18 22.66 33.48
CA ARG A 394 -28.58 23.02 33.74
C ARG A 394 -28.71 24.29 34.59
N TYR A 395 -27.89 24.46 35.62
CA TYR A 395 -27.85 25.70 36.40
C TYR A 395 -27.55 26.93 35.52
N ILE A 396 -26.59 26.80 34.60
CA ILE A 396 -26.25 27.86 33.63
C ILE A 396 -27.43 28.15 32.70
N ASP A 397 -28.10 27.12 32.16
CA ASP A 397 -29.29 27.27 31.31
C ASP A 397 -30.44 27.99 32.03
N LEU A 398 -30.59 27.76 33.34
CA LEU A 398 -31.58 28.41 34.20
C LEU A 398 -31.12 29.81 34.69
N GLY A 399 -29.93 30.26 34.32
CA GLY A 399 -29.40 31.58 34.64
C GLY A 399 -28.69 31.70 36.00
N ASP A 400 -28.56 30.61 36.76
CA ASP A 400 -27.78 30.55 37.99
C ASP A 400 -26.33 30.14 37.71
N ILE A 401 -25.57 31.12 37.21
CA ILE A 401 -24.19 30.91 36.78
C ILE A 401 -23.31 30.47 37.96
N GLU A 402 -23.51 31.00 39.17
CA GLU A 402 -22.63 30.71 40.32
C GLU A 402 -22.73 29.25 40.76
N ASN A 403 -23.94 28.72 40.92
CA ASN A 403 -24.10 27.30 41.24
C ASN A 403 -23.66 26.39 40.10
N GLY A 404 -23.89 26.83 38.86
CA GLY A 404 -23.40 26.12 37.67
C GLY A 404 -21.88 25.97 37.66
N LEU A 405 -21.15 27.06 37.92
CA LEU A 405 -19.70 27.06 38.00
C LEU A 405 -19.18 26.21 39.16
N ILE A 406 -19.80 26.26 40.35
CA ILE A 406 -19.44 25.37 41.47
C ILE A 406 -19.56 23.89 41.07
N CYS A 407 -20.66 23.52 40.40
CA CYS A 407 -20.88 22.14 39.97
C CYS A 407 -19.86 21.70 38.91
N LEU A 408 -19.51 22.58 37.96
CA LEU A 408 -18.47 22.29 36.95
C LEU A 408 -17.08 22.16 37.59
N GLU A 409 -16.74 22.95 38.61
CA GLU A 409 -15.48 22.78 39.36
C GLU A 409 -15.41 21.42 40.06
N VAL A 410 -16.50 21.01 40.71
CA VAL A 410 -16.60 19.70 41.35
C VAL A 410 -16.50 18.58 40.31
N ALA A 411 -17.14 18.73 39.15
CA ALA A 411 -17.00 17.79 38.05
C ALA A 411 -15.55 17.69 37.57
N TYR A 412 -14.88 18.83 37.38
CA TYR A 412 -13.50 18.92 36.93
C TYR A 412 -12.53 18.19 37.88
N SER A 413 -12.60 18.48 39.19
CA SER A 413 -11.68 17.90 40.18
C SER A 413 -11.95 16.42 40.50
N ASN A 414 -13.15 15.89 40.21
CA ASN A 414 -13.52 14.49 40.54
C ASN A 414 -13.47 13.51 39.35
N THR A 415 -12.99 13.91 38.18
CA THR A 415 -12.78 12.98 37.07
C THR A 415 -11.56 12.08 37.34
N ILE A 416 -11.79 10.79 37.53
CA ILE A 416 -10.74 9.79 37.81
C ILE A 416 -10.03 9.39 36.50
N GLY A 417 -8.70 9.54 36.44
CA GLY A 417 -7.84 8.96 35.40
C GLY A 417 -6.64 9.82 34.99
N GLY A 418 -5.63 9.20 34.34
CA GLY A 418 -4.41 9.85 33.84
C GLY A 418 -4.58 10.77 32.63
N PHE A 419 -5.82 11.12 32.25
CA PHE A 419 -6.17 11.98 31.11
C PHE A 419 -7.24 13.01 31.52
N ARG A 420 -7.01 13.72 32.63
CA ARG A 420 -8.00 14.65 33.21
C ARG A 420 -8.37 15.79 32.25
N TRP A 421 -7.43 16.26 31.43
CA TRP A 421 -7.68 17.38 30.50
C TRP A 421 -8.57 17.02 29.30
N GLU A 422 -8.25 15.94 28.57
CA GLU A 422 -9.03 15.54 27.37
C GLU A 422 -10.52 15.35 27.65
N ARG A 423 -10.87 14.86 28.85
CA ARG A 423 -12.25 14.59 29.24
C ARG A 423 -12.98 15.81 29.83
N ASN A 424 -12.27 16.81 30.32
CA ASN A 424 -12.85 17.93 31.06
C ASN A 424 -12.58 19.32 30.44
N LYS A 425 -11.93 19.39 29.27
CA LYS A 425 -11.63 20.66 28.58
C LYS A 425 -12.86 21.56 28.43
N ASN A 426 -13.99 20.99 28.05
CA ASN A 426 -15.25 21.73 27.85
C ASN A 426 -15.73 22.39 29.15
N ASP A 427 -15.60 21.70 30.29
CA ASP A 427 -16.00 22.23 31.60
C ASP A 427 -15.13 23.43 31.98
N PHE A 428 -13.82 23.32 31.78
CA PHE A 428 -12.86 24.39 32.05
C PHE A 428 -13.06 25.59 31.11
N GLU A 429 -13.34 25.37 29.81
CA GLU A 429 -13.66 26.43 28.85
C GLU A 429 -14.90 27.24 29.27
N ILE A 430 -15.93 26.56 29.79
CA ILE A 430 -17.13 27.22 30.28
C ILE A 430 -16.82 28.05 31.53
N ILE A 431 -16.07 27.49 32.49
CA ILE A 431 -15.63 28.23 33.68
C ILE A 431 -14.81 29.47 33.26
N ALA A 432 -13.84 29.32 32.37
CA ALA A 432 -13.00 30.42 31.89
C ALA A 432 -13.81 31.51 31.16
N ARG A 433 -14.83 31.12 30.40
CA ARG A 433 -15.72 32.05 29.68
C ARG A 433 -16.56 32.91 30.61
N HIS A 434 -17.04 32.35 31.72
CA HIS A 434 -17.90 33.07 32.67
C HIS A 434 -17.12 33.75 33.81
N ASP A 435 -16.06 33.13 34.32
CA ASP A 435 -15.18 33.69 35.35
C ASP A 435 -13.72 33.24 35.17
N ARG A 436 -12.97 34.07 34.46
CA ARG A 436 -11.54 33.87 34.20
C ARG A 436 -10.71 33.74 35.48
N LYS A 437 -11.01 34.50 36.54
CA LYS A 437 -10.21 34.46 37.78
C LYS A 437 -10.41 33.14 38.51
N ARG A 438 -11.64 32.64 38.47
CA ARG A 438 -12.02 31.35 39.03
C ARG A 438 -11.33 30.19 38.30
N ALA A 439 -11.31 30.22 36.97
CA ALA A 439 -10.56 29.25 36.17
C ALA A 439 -9.05 29.24 36.49
N ILE A 440 -8.42 30.42 36.64
CA ILE A 440 -7.00 30.52 37.02
C ILE A 440 -6.77 29.91 38.41
N LYS A 441 -7.66 30.20 39.38
CA LYS A 441 -7.55 29.63 40.73
C LYS A 441 -7.67 28.10 40.71
N LEU A 442 -8.61 27.57 39.92
CA LEU A 442 -8.78 26.13 39.73
C LEU A 442 -7.50 25.51 39.15
N LEU A 443 -6.94 26.11 38.07
CA LEU A 443 -5.67 25.65 37.48
C LEU A 443 -4.54 25.61 38.50
N VAL A 444 -4.32 26.68 39.25
CA VAL A 444 -3.25 26.76 40.26
C VAL A 444 -3.42 25.68 41.32
N ASN A 445 -4.64 25.46 41.80
CA ASN A 445 -4.93 24.41 42.80
C ASN A 445 -4.61 23.02 42.25
N GLU A 446 -4.96 22.76 40.99
CA GLU A 446 -4.71 21.47 40.33
C GLU A 446 -3.22 21.26 40.06
N SER A 447 -2.48 22.30 39.65
CA SER A 447 -1.02 22.23 39.53
C SER A 447 -0.37 21.89 40.87
N TYR A 448 -0.82 22.50 41.98
CA TYR A 448 -0.33 22.17 43.31
C TYR A 448 -0.66 20.72 43.71
N HIS A 449 -1.88 20.28 43.42
CA HIS A 449 -2.31 18.92 43.69
C HIS A 449 -1.48 17.89 42.90
N SER A 450 -1.20 18.15 41.61
CA SER A 450 -0.33 17.31 40.78
C SER A 450 1.08 17.17 41.37
N ILE A 451 1.67 18.29 41.79
CA ILE A 451 3.00 18.29 42.44
C ILE A 451 2.96 17.49 43.75
N ALA A 452 1.91 17.66 44.56
CA ALA A 452 1.81 17.04 45.88
C ALA A 452 1.52 15.54 45.82
N GLU A 453 0.66 15.08 44.91
CA GLU A 453 0.27 13.67 44.81
C GLU A 453 1.23 12.83 43.96
N TYR A 454 1.70 13.38 42.84
CA TYR A 454 2.46 12.62 41.82
C TYR A 454 3.94 13.01 41.76
N GLY A 455 4.37 14.03 42.53
CA GLY A 455 5.77 14.46 42.59
C GLY A 455 6.27 15.16 41.32
N GLY A 456 5.37 15.55 40.41
CA GLY A 456 5.69 16.13 39.11
C GLY A 456 4.72 17.24 38.69
N PHE A 457 5.22 18.15 37.86
CA PHE A 457 4.44 19.24 37.27
C PHE A 457 3.83 18.80 35.94
N ASP A 458 2.49 18.89 35.82
CA ASP A 458 1.79 18.60 34.57
C ASP A 458 1.87 19.81 33.62
N VAL A 459 2.89 19.76 32.74
CA VAL A 459 3.14 20.81 31.75
C VAL A 459 2.03 20.89 30.70
N SER A 460 1.43 19.76 30.33
CA SER A 460 0.38 19.66 29.32
C SER A 460 -0.88 20.36 29.80
N LEU A 461 -1.30 20.09 31.05
CA LEU A 461 -2.42 20.78 31.69
C LEU A 461 -2.22 22.30 31.70
N THR A 462 -1.02 22.74 32.07
CA THR A 462 -0.68 24.16 32.18
C THR A 462 -0.73 24.86 30.82
N ALA A 463 -0.12 24.27 29.79
CA ALA A 463 -0.15 24.80 28.44
C ALA A 463 -1.59 24.88 27.90
N CYS A 464 -2.36 23.82 28.08
CA CYS A 464 -3.75 23.81 27.64
C CYS A 464 -4.60 24.87 28.33
N ALA A 465 -4.38 25.11 29.62
CA ALA A 465 -5.10 26.15 30.34
C ALA A 465 -4.73 27.55 29.84
N TYR A 466 -3.46 27.81 29.51
CA TYR A 466 -3.07 29.07 28.87
C TYR A 466 -3.67 29.24 27.47
N ASP A 467 -3.79 28.15 26.68
CA ASP A 467 -4.50 28.16 25.39
C ASP A 467 -5.98 28.57 25.57
N VAL A 468 -6.71 27.93 26.50
CA VAL A 468 -8.12 28.27 26.80
C VAL A 468 -8.27 29.69 27.33
N LEU A 469 -7.35 30.15 28.17
CA LEU A 469 -7.33 31.51 28.69
C LEU A 469 -6.88 32.55 27.62
N ASN A 470 -6.50 32.10 26.42
CA ASN A 470 -5.94 32.93 25.37
C ASN A 470 -4.75 33.78 25.86
N ASP A 471 -3.90 33.19 26.71
CA ASP A 471 -2.70 33.79 27.30
C ASP A 471 -1.45 33.28 26.55
N ILE A 472 -1.25 33.83 25.36
CA ILE A 472 -0.27 33.33 24.39
C ILE A 472 1.17 33.57 24.87
N GLU A 473 1.42 34.62 25.65
CA GLU A 473 2.76 34.90 26.19
C GLU A 473 3.21 33.81 27.17
N ASN A 474 2.33 33.42 28.11
CA ASN A 474 2.65 32.36 29.06
C ASN A 474 2.71 30.98 28.39
N LEU A 475 1.84 30.72 27.40
CA LEU A 475 1.94 29.50 26.58
C LEU A 475 3.30 29.44 25.85
N ARG A 476 3.77 30.55 25.28
CA ARG A 476 5.08 30.64 24.64
C ARG A 476 6.22 30.38 25.63
N GLY A 477 6.12 30.93 26.85
CA GLY A 477 7.08 30.68 27.92
C GLY A 477 7.16 29.18 28.27
N VAL A 478 6.01 28.53 28.46
CA VAL A 478 5.93 27.08 28.72
C VAL A 478 6.58 26.29 27.58
N TYR A 479 6.27 26.63 26.33
CA TYR A 479 6.88 25.96 25.18
C TYR A 479 8.41 26.12 25.14
N GLN A 480 8.93 27.33 25.35
CA GLN A 480 10.37 27.60 25.31
C GLN A 480 11.14 26.86 26.41
N ASP A 481 10.62 26.90 27.64
CA ASP A 481 11.23 26.20 28.78
C ASP A 481 11.21 24.69 28.56
N TYR A 482 10.10 24.15 28.05
CA TYR A 482 9.95 22.72 27.82
C TYR A 482 10.77 22.23 26.61
N LEU A 483 10.84 23.02 25.53
CA LEU A 483 11.73 22.76 24.39
C LEU A 483 13.18 22.72 24.85
N HIS A 484 13.61 23.68 25.68
CA HIS A 484 14.96 23.72 26.24
C HIS A 484 15.26 22.47 27.06
N HIS A 485 14.31 22.07 27.92
CA HIS A 485 14.42 20.83 28.68
C HIS A 485 14.59 19.59 27.78
N CYS A 486 13.78 19.47 26.72
CA CYS A 486 13.94 18.40 25.74
C CYS A 486 15.32 18.47 25.06
N GLN A 487 15.76 19.64 24.62
CA GLN A 487 17.08 19.80 23.99
C GLN A 487 18.22 19.40 24.93
N GLU A 488 18.13 19.69 26.23
CA GLU A 488 19.09 19.20 27.23
C GLU A 488 19.06 17.66 27.36
N LEU A 489 17.86 17.06 27.39
CA LEU A 489 17.68 15.60 27.43
C LEU A 489 18.26 14.89 26.20
N PHE A 490 18.29 15.53 25.05
CA PHE A 490 18.85 15.00 23.80
C PHE A 490 20.29 15.47 23.52
N GLY A 491 20.80 16.45 24.27
CA GLY A 491 22.07 17.14 23.98
C GLY A 491 23.34 16.28 24.07
N HIS A 492 23.26 15.08 24.64
CA HIS A 492 24.35 14.10 24.65
C HIS A 492 24.43 13.26 23.36
N LEU A 493 23.41 13.34 22.50
CA LEU A 493 23.36 12.61 21.22
C LEU A 493 24.05 13.42 20.11
N PRO A 494 24.59 12.76 19.06
CA PRO A 494 25.17 13.46 17.92
C PRO A 494 24.17 14.41 17.25
N LYS A 495 24.60 15.64 16.96
CA LYS A 495 23.79 16.61 16.20
C LYS A 495 23.74 16.22 14.72
N ARG A 496 22.57 16.40 14.10
CA ARG A 496 22.33 16.16 12.67
C ARG A 496 21.58 17.36 12.10
N ASP A 497 22.26 18.21 11.34
CA ASP A 497 21.67 19.44 10.76
C ASP A 497 20.76 19.17 9.54
N ARG A 498 19.96 18.11 9.59
CA ARG A 498 19.19 17.60 8.45
C ARG A 498 17.98 18.45 8.11
N TYR A 499 17.41 19.12 9.11
CA TYR A 499 16.18 19.91 8.99
C TYR A 499 16.43 21.42 9.01
N GLN A 500 17.71 21.85 8.94
CA GLN A 500 18.06 23.28 8.93
C GLN A 500 17.42 24.05 7.75
N TRP A 501 17.17 23.36 6.63
CA TRP A 501 16.48 23.94 5.47
C TRP A 501 15.02 24.32 5.77
N LEU A 502 14.35 23.67 6.72
CA LEU A 502 12.98 24.03 7.13
C LEU A 502 12.96 25.36 7.89
N LYS A 503 13.97 25.60 8.75
CA LYS A 503 14.09 26.87 9.50
C LYS A 503 14.29 28.06 8.57
N ASN A 504 14.98 27.85 7.46
CA ASN A 504 15.27 28.87 6.45
C ASN A 504 14.27 28.84 5.28
N TYR A 505 13.14 28.14 5.41
CA TYR A 505 12.23 27.93 4.29
C TYR A 505 11.46 29.22 3.97
N SER A 506 11.67 29.76 2.76
CA SER A 506 10.91 30.88 2.21
C SER A 506 9.87 30.37 1.22
N GLN A 507 8.63 30.86 1.32
CA GLN A 507 7.49 30.46 0.47
C GLN A 507 7.69 30.71 -1.05
N ASP A 508 8.62 31.57 -1.45
CA ASP A 508 8.70 32.15 -2.80
C ASP A 508 9.40 31.30 -3.89
N VAL A 509 9.68 30.01 -3.68
CA VAL A 509 10.65 29.31 -4.55
C VAL A 509 10.05 28.33 -5.57
N ASP A 510 8.99 27.57 -5.25
CA ASP A 510 8.54 26.46 -6.11
C ASP A 510 7.00 26.40 -6.32
N ASP A 511 6.58 26.23 -7.57
CA ASP A 511 5.19 25.89 -7.93
C ASP A 511 4.85 24.50 -7.36
N PHE A 512 3.76 24.42 -6.57
CA PHE A 512 3.34 23.17 -5.92
C PHE A 512 3.02 22.07 -6.93
N ASN A 513 2.31 22.40 -8.02
CA ASN A 513 1.93 21.43 -9.04
C ASN A 513 3.18 20.85 -9.73
N GLN A 514 4.15 21.71 -10.08
CA GLN A 514 5.43 21.25 -10.64
C GLN A 514 6.20 20.38 -9.65
N SER A 515 6.22 20.76 -8.37
CA SER A 515 6.88 20.00 -7.30
C SER A 515 6.26 18.62 -7.12
N VAL A 516 4.93 18.51 -7.19
CA VAL A 516 4.23 17.22 -7.16
C VAL A 516 4.63 16.39 -8.36
N VAL A 517 4.64 16.95 -9.57
CA VAL A 517 5.05 16.22 -10.78
C VAL A 517 6.50 15.72 -10.67
N HIS A 518 7.42 16.50 -10.10
CA HIS A 518 8.77 16.02 -9.80
C HIS A 518 8.78 14.84 -8.82
N PHE A 519 7.97 14.89 -7.77
CA PHE A 519 7.81 13.77 -6.84
C PHE A 519 7.23 12.53 -7.53
N LEU A 520 6.22 12.69 -8.39
CA LEU A 520 5.66 11.58 -9.18
C LEU A 520 6.73 10.88 -10.02
N VAL A 521 7.60 11.65 -10.67
CA VAL A 521 8.72 11.08 -11.45
C VAL A 521 9.73 10.36 -10.56
N ASP A 522 10.02 10.88 -9.35
CA ASP A 522 10.90 10.20 -8.40
C ASP A 522 10.33 8.81 -7.99
N GLU A 523 9.01 8.69 -7.90
CA GLU A 523 8.31 7.43 -7.56
C GLU A 523 8.35 6.37 -8.68
N LEU A 524 8.78 6.72 -9.90
CA LEU A 524 9.01 5.74 -10.97
C LEU A 524 10.20 4.81 -10.72
N ASP A 525 10.98 5.03 -9.67
CA ASP A 525 12.07 4.14 -9.27
C ASP A 525 11.60 2.93 -8.44
N THR A 526 10.31 2.81 -8.16
CA THR A 526 9.78 1.67 -7.38
C THR A 526 10.15 0.32 -8.00
N VAL A 527 10.68 -0.61 -7.20
CA VAL A 527 11.03 -1.95 -7.67
C VAL A 527 9.79 -2.84 -7.88
N GLU A 528 8.64 -2.51 -7.29
CA GLU A 528 7.40 -3.26 -7.46
C GLU A 528 6.88 -3.18 -8.90
N ILE A 529 6.57 -4.34 -9.50
CA ILE A 529 6.11 -4.41 -10.89
C ILE A 529 4.68 -3.86 -11.03
N ASP A 530 3.77 -4.30 -10.14
CA ASP A 530 2.37 -3.88 -10.17
C ASP A 530 2.22 -2.37 -9.96
N LEU A 531 2.88 -1.81 -8.94
CA LEU A 531 2.87 -0.37 -8.70
C LEU A 531 3.48 0.38 -9.90
N GLY A 532 4.61 -0.07 -10.44
CA GLY A 532 5.21 0.51 -11.63
C GLY A 532 4.26 0.59 -12.83
N ASN A 533 3.50 -0.48 -13.08
CA ASN A 533 2.51 -0.53 -14.16
C ASN A 533 1.33 0.43 -13.90
N ARG A 534 0.84 0.51 -12.65
CA ARG A 534 -0.20 1.47 -12.26
C ARG A 534 0.26 2.92 -12.42
N LEU A 535 1.52 3.22 -12.10
CA LEU A 535 2.10 4.55 -12.28
C LEU A 535 2.26 4.92 -13.76
N ILE A 536 2.70 3.98 -14.62
CA ILE A 536 2.79 4.22 -16.07
C ILE A 536 1.44 4.68 -16.65
N ASP A 537 0.34 3.98 -16.31
CA ASP A 537 -1.00 4.35 -16.76
C ASP A 537 -1.43 5.73 -16.24
N ALA A 538 -1.34 5.92 -14.92
CA ALA A 538 -1.77 7.16 -14.28
C ALA A 538 -0.99 8.38 -14.81
N TYR A 539 0.29 8.21 -15.10
CA TYR A 539 1.14 9.32 -15.54
C TYR A 539 1.02 9.59 -17.04
N ARG A 540 0.68 8.59 -17.85
CA ARG A 540 0.25 8.82 -19.23
C ARG A 540 -1.01 9.67 -19.25
N GLU A 541 -2.03 9.32 -18.48
CA GLU A 541 -3.28 10.10 -18.39
C GLU A 541 -2.99 11.52 -17.90
N LEU A 542 -2.09 11.70 -16.92
CA LEU A 542 -1.64 13.02 -16.49
C LEU A 542 -0.98 13.82 -17.61
N CYS A 543 -0.11 13.21 -18.41
CA CYS A 543 0.54 13.88 -19.54
C CYS A 543 -0.45 14.32 -20.62
N LEU A 544 -1.56 13.58 -20.81
CA LEU A 544 -2.63 13.95 -21.73
C LEU A 544 -3.53 15.04 -21.16
N ALA A 545 -3.81 15.01 -19.85
CA ALA A 545 -4.70 15.96 -19.19
C ALA A 545 -4.03 17.30 -18.85
N LYS A 546 -2.74 17.30 -18.51
CA LYS A 546 -1.93 18.47 -18.10
C LYS A 546 -0.58 18.53 -18.82
N PRO A 547 -0.55 18.53 -20.17
CA PRO A 547 0.69 18.47 -20.94
C PRO A 547 1.64 19.64 -20.65
N GLU A 548 1.10 20.82 -20.37
CA GLU A 548 1.87 22.06 -20.13
C GLU A 548 2.71 22.02 -18.85
N ILE A 549 2.34 21.19 -17.86
CA ILE A 549 3.09 20.99 -16.61
C ILE A 549 3.89 19.69 -16.68
N ALA A 550 3.25 18.59 -17.08
CA ALA A 550 3.83 17.25 -16.99
C ALA A 550 4.93 16.98 -18.02
N LEU A 551 4.68 17.28 -19.31
CA LEU A 551 5.62 16.93 -20.39
C LEU A 551 6.99 17.63 -20.27
N PRO A 552 7.09 18.94 -19.94
CA PRO A 552 8.40 19.56 -19.73
C PRO A 552 9.25 18.81 -18.70
N ILE A 553 8.67 18.47 -17.54
CA ILE A 553 9.35 17.80 -16.44
C ILE A 553 9.72 16.36 -16.83
N PHE A 554 8.80 15.62 -17.46
CA PHE A 554 9.03 14.24 -17.85
C PHE A 554 10.15 14.13 -18.90
N VAL A 555 10.17 15.03 -19.89
CA VAL A 555 11.21 15.06 -20.93
C VAL A 555 12.56 15.49 -20.35
N GLU A 556 12.58 16.45 -19.42
CA GLU A 556 13.82 16.84 -18.72
C GLU A 556 14.39 15.67 -17.91
N ARG A 557 13.57 15.08 -17.04
CA ARG A 557 13.97 13.96 -16.18
C ARG A 557 14.34 12.71 -16.97
N LEU A 558 13.76 12.48 -18.14
CA LEU A 558 14.13 11.36 -19.02
C LEU A 558 15.60 11.40 -19.43
N LEU A 559 16.17 12.59 -19.64
CA LEU A 559 17.57 12.70 -20.07
C LEU A 559 18.53 12.32 -18.95
N ASP A 560 18.19 12.70 -17.71
CA ASP A 560 19.01 12.52 -16.51
C ASP A 560 18.73 11.20 -15.75
N ALA A 561 17.60 10.55 -16.02
CA ALA A 561 17.21 9.31 -15.35
C ALA A 561 18.14 8.14 -15.72
N ASP A 562 18.41 7.28 -14.75
CA ASP A 562 19.12 6.02 -14.94
C ASP A 562 18.15 4.85 -15.09
N GLU A 563 18.60 3.80 -15.79
CA GLU A 563 18.01 2.45 -15.86
C GLU A 563 16.46 2.35 -15.84
N LEU A 564 15.88 2.04 -14.67
CA LEU A 564 14.45 1.71 -14.51
C LEU A 564 13.52 2.93 -14.69
N PRO A 565 13.71 4.06 -13.97
CA PRO A 565 12.98 5.30 -14.24
C PRO A 565 13.05 5.73 -15.71
N LYS A 566 14.22 5.64 -16.36
CA LYS A 566 14.38 5.98 -17.79
C LYS A 566 13.50 5.10 -18.68
N SER A 567 13.49 3.78 -18.44
CA SER A 567 12.66 2.83 -19.20
C SER A 567 11.16 3.10 -19.03
N ARG A 568 10.71 3.43 -17.81
CA ARG A 568 9.30 3.74 -17.53
C ARG A 568 8.89 5.10 -18.11
N LEU A 569 9.71 6.15 -17.95
CA LEU A 569 9.47 7.45 -18.57
C LEU A 569 9.37 7.34 -20.08
N LEU A 570 10.29 6.62 -20.72
CA LEU A 570 10.25 6.44 -22.17
C LEU A 570 9.00 5.67 -22.61
N THR A 571 8.53 4.72 -21.79
CA THR A 571 7.28 3.97 -22.05
C THR A 571 6.08 4.91 -21.99
N ILE A 572 5.99 5.73 -20.95
CA ILE A 572 4.91 6.73 -20.81
C ILE A 572 4.90 7.66 -22.03
N LEU A 573 6.03 8.24 -22.40
CA LEU A 573 6.09 9.18 -23.52
C LEU A 573 5.82 8.51 -24.87
N TYR A 574 6.24 7.25 -25.05
CA TYR A 574 5.89 6.45 -26.23
C TYR A 574 4.37 6.27 -26.35
N MET A 575 3.68 5.97 -25.25
CA MET A 575 2.22 5.83 -25.23
C MET A 575 1.52 7.18 -25.49
N VAL A 576 1.96 8.26 -24.85
CA VAL A 576 1.38 9.61 -25.08
C VAL A 576 1.59 10.06 -26.52
N ALA A 577 2.75 9.77 -27.12
CA ALA A 577 3.03 10.14 -28.50
C ALA A 577 2.18 9.36 -29.50
N TYR A 578 1.70 8.17 -29.14
CA TYR A 578 0.74 7.44 -29.95
C TYR A 578 -0.62 8.15 -30.00
N ASP A 579 -1.13 8.57 -28.83
CA ASP A 579 -2.46 9.22 -28.73
C ASP A 579 -2.46 10.67 -29.22
N SER A 580 -1.38 11.42 -28.95
CA SER A 580 -1.30 12.86 -29.19
C SER A 580 0.12 13.28 -29.59
N PRO A 581 0.61 12.82 -30.75
CA PRO A 581 1.98 13.08 -31.23
C PRO A 581 2.34 14.57 -31.36
N GLN A 582 1.35 15.43 -31.62
CA GLN A 582 1.51 16.87 -31.74
C GLN A 582 2.09 17.53 -30.47
N LEU A 583 1.84 16.94 -29.29
CA LEU A 583 2.33 17.45 -28.00
C LEU A 583 3.87 17.37 -27.90
N PHE A 584 4.50 16.50 -28.70
CA PHE A 584 5.94 16.28 -28.67
C PHE A 584 6.73 17.11 -29.67
N ILE A 585 6.08 17.87 -30.56
CA ILE A 585 6.76 18.74 -31.53
C ILE A 585 7.78 19.68 -30.86
N PRO A 586 7.46 20.36 -29.72
CA PRO A 586 8.42 21.23 -29.03
C PRO A 586 9.63 20.49 -28.43
N TYR A 587 9.49 19.20 -28.17
CA TYR A 587 10.49 18.37 -27.47
C TYR A 587 11.27 17.45 -28.41
N ALA A 588 10.86 17.33 -29.67
CA ALA A 588 11.40 16.37 -30.64
C ALA A 588 12.92 16.47 -30.78
N GLU A 589 13.50 17.67 -30.75
CA GLU A 589 14.96 17.85 -30.84
C GLU A 589 15.67 17.29 -29.59
N LYS A 590 15.15 17.56 -28.38
CA LYS A 590 15.71 17.01 -27.13
C LYS A 590 15.61 15.49 -27.11
N ILE A 591 14.44 14.94 -27.44
CA ILE A 591 14.19 13.49 -27.46
C ILE A 591 15.07 12.79 -28.51
N SER A 592 15.32 13.42 -29.66
CA SER A 592 16.21 12.85 -30.69
C SER A 592 17.65 12.59 -30.23
N ASN A 593 18.08 13.17 -29.10
CA ASN A 593 19.39 12.84 -28.52
C ASN A 593 19.46 11.39 -28.01
N LEU A 594 18.33 10.80 -27.62
CA LEU A 594 18.25 9.40 -27.17
C LEU A 594 18.45 8.38 -28.30
N LEU A 595 18.39 8.82 -29.57
CA LEU A 595 18.75 7.97 -30.70
C LEU A 595 20.24 7.56 -30.68
N ASN A 596 21.08 8.20 -29.88
CA ASN A 596 22.47 7.82 -29.67
C ASN A 596 22.67 6.86 -28.49
N ALA A 597 21.59 6.42 -27.81
CA ALA A 597 21.70 5.47 -26.72
C ALA A 597 22.19 4.12 -27.23
N ASN A 598 23.18 3.54 -26.55
CA ASN A 598 23.67 2.19 -26.83
C ASN A 598 22.74 1.14 -26.21
N HIS A 599 21.44 1.20 -26.49
CA HIS A 599 20.44 0.34 -25.86
C HIS A 599 19.28 0.10 -26.83
N PHE A 600 19.15 -1.15 -27.29
CA PHE A 600 18.26 -1.49 -28.40
C PHE A 600 16.80 -1.09 -28.16
N GLN A 601 16.21 -1.50 -27.02
CA GLN A 601 14.82 -1.17 -26.71
C GLN A 601 14.56 0.35 -26.66
N TRP A 602 15.41 1.12 -25.97
CA TRP A 602 15.28 2.58 -25.86
C TRP A 602 15.43 3.29 -27.21
N LYS A 603 16.42 2.88 -28.03
CA LYS A 603 16.62 3.43 -29.37
C LYS A 603 15.41 3.14 -30.25
N MET A 604 14.88 1.91 -30.23
CA MET A 604 13.68 1.53 -30.99
C MET A 604 12.41 2.27 -30.54
N MET A 605 12.18 2.40 -29.23
CA MET A 605 11.07 3.22 -28.70
C MET A 605 11.18 4.67 -29.15
N THR A 606 12.38 5.24 -29.09
CA THR A 606 12.64 6.62 -29.54
C THR A 606 12.39 6.79 -31.04
N ILE A 607 12.80 5.81 -31.86
CA ILE A 607 12.50 5.78 -33.30
C ILE A 607 10.99 5.78 -33.53
N LYS A 608 10.24 4.89 -32.86
CA LYS A 608 8.78 4.79 -33.02
C LYS A 608 8.05 6.05 -32.56
N LEU A 609 8.43 6.59 -31.39
CA LEU A 609 7.92 7.85 -30.87
C LEU A 609 8.10 8.98 -31.89
N LEU A 610 9.33 9.19 -32.38
CA LEU A 610 9.61 10.26 -33.34
C LEU A 610 8.96 10.05 -34.71
N GLN A 611 8.70 8.79 -35.11
CA GLN A 611 7.91 8.49 -36.31
C GLN A 611 6.46 8.99 -36.16
N PHE A 612 5.81 8.79 -35.01
CA PHE A 612 4.46 9.33 -34.78
C PHE A 612 4.46 10.86 -34.84
N VAL A 613 5.47 11.50 -34.23
CA VAL A 613 5.62 12.96 -34.24
C VAL A 613 5.84 13.49 -35.66
N GLU A 614 6.74 12.89 -36.44
CA GLU A 614 7.02 13.27 -37.83
C GLU A 614 5.79 13.12 -38.73
N GLN A 615 4.98 12.08 -38.54
CA GLN A 615 3.75 11.86 -39.29
C GLN A 615 2.67 12.90 -38.96
N SER A 616 2.64 13.41 -37.73
CA SER A 616 1.63 14.35 -37.25
C SER A 616 1.93 15.82 -37.57
N GLY A 617 3.19 16.19 -37.82
CA GLY A 617 3.56 17.59 -37.98
C GLY A 617 4.98 17.82 -38.50
N SER A 618 5.29 19.08 -38.84
CA SER A 618 6.61 19.46 -39.37
C SER A 618 7.66 19.56 -38.26
N VAL A 619 8.39 18.48 -38.02
CA VAL A 619 9.61 18.49 -37.20
C VAL A 619 10.80 19.12 -37.95
N SER A 620 11.81 19.59 -37.21
CA SER A 620 13.01 20.21 -37.79
C SER A 620 13.80 19.21 -38.66
N GLU A 621 14.47 19.70 -39.71
CA GLU A 621 15.29 18.85 -40.59
C GLU A 621 16.37 18.09 -39.81
N LYS A 622 16.93 18.71 -38.76
CA LYS A 622 17.89 18.05 -37.85
C LYS A 622 17.32 16.79 -37.19
N VAL A 623 16.05 16.82 -36.78
CA VAL A 623 15.37 15.64 -36.19
C VAL A 623 15.15 14.57 -37.26
N LYS A 624 14.69 14.96 -38.47
CA LYS A 624 14.50 14.02 -39.58
C LYS A 624 15.81 13.36 -40.00
N GLU A 625 16.90 14.11 -40.08
CA GLU A 625 18.23 13.59 -40.40
C GLU A 625 18.71 12.59 -39.34
N ARG A 626 18.55 12.90 -38.05
CA ARG A 626 18.89 11.98 -36.96
C ARG A 626 18.05 10.71 -36.99
N LEU A 627 16.74 10.85 -37.19
CA LEU A 627 15.81 9.70 -37.28
C LEU A 627 16.17 8.80 -38.47
N LYS A 628 16.41 9.39 -39.65
CA LYS A 628 16.88 8.64 -40.83
C LYS A 628 18.22 7.98 -40.60
N SER A 629 19.17 8.66 -39.93
CA SER A 629 20.46 8.09 -39.58
C SER A 629 20.32 6.89 -38.65
N ALA A 630 19.50 6.99 -37.60
CA ALA A 630 19.26 5.89 -36.65
C ALA A 630 18.58 4.70 -37.33
N GLN A 631 17.58 4.94 -38.18
CA GLN A 631 16.96 3.89 -39.00
C GLN A 631 17.96 3.25 -39.97
N HIS A 632 18.88 4.05 -40.54
CA HIS A 632 19.94 3.56 -41.40
C HIS A 632 20.95 2.69 -40.66
N CYS A 633 21.27 3.02 -39.40
CA CYS A 633 22.12 2.22 -38.51
C CYS A 633 21.61 0.78 -38.34
N TYR A 634 20.29 0.57 -38.38
CA TYR A 634 19.67 -0.76 -38.29
C TYR A 634 19.31 -1.37 -39.65
N SER A 635 19.80 -0.80 -40.75
CA SER A 635 19.49 -1.26 -42.10
C SER A 635 20.42 -2.37 -42.58
N LEU A 636 19.91 -3.23 -43.46
CA LEU A 636 20.66 -4.30 -44.17
C LEU A 636 21.92 -3.84 -44.93
N ILE A 637 22.06 -2.53 -45.14
CA ILE A 637 23.12 -1.92 -45.95
C ILE A 637 24.42 -1.82 -45.15
N ILE A 638 24.32 -1.59 -43.84
CA ILE A 638 25.49 -1.51 -42.96
C ILE A 638 25.89 -2.92 -42.58
N ASN A 639 27.14 -3.27 -42.86
CA ASN A 639 27.69 -4.59 -42.55
C ASN A 639 29.14 -4.42 -42.12
N CYS A 640 29.43 -4.74 -40.85
CA CYS A 640 30.79 -4.91 -40.39
C CYS A 640 31.19 -6.37 -40.62
N SER A 641 31.76 -6.67 -41.79
CA SER A 641 32.14 -8.06 -42.17
C SER A 641 33.12 -8.74 -41.21
N THR A 642 33.75 -7.98 -40.31
CA THR A 642 34.69 -8.43 -39.30
C THR A 642 34.09 -8.54 -37.90
N PHE A 643 32.84 -8.11 -37.68
CA PHE A 643 32.21 -8.19 -36.37
C PHE A 643 31.98 -9.66 -36.00
N ARG A 644 32.54 -10.07 -34.88
CA ARG A 644 32.30 -11.38 -34.26
C ARG A 644 32.21 -11.17 -32.76
N LEU A 645 31.16 -11.74 -32.17
CA LEU A 645 31.13 -11.88 -30.72
C LEU A 645 32.20 -12.89 -30.29
N PRO A 646 32.86 -12.66 -29.16
CA PRO A 646 33.76 -13.65 -28.57
C PRO A 646 32.99 -14.97 -28.35
N HIS A 647 33.39 -16.03 -29.04
CA HIS A 647 32.84 -17.37 -28.84
C HIS A 647 33.41 -17.97 -27.55
N ASN A 648 32.85 -17.53 -26.43
CA ASN A 648 33.11 -18.08 -25.10
C ASN A 648 31.84 -18.73 -24.57
N ASN A 649 32.02 -19.71 -23.68
CA ASN A 649 30.93 -20.25 -22.89
C ASN A 649 30.87 -19.55 -21.52
N PRO A 650 29.68 -19.31 -20.98
CA PRO A 650 29.53 -18.82 -19.62
C PRO A 650 29.97 -19.91 -18.64
N SER A 651 30.35 -19.52 -17.43
CA SER A 651 30.63 -20.50 -16.39
C SER A 651 29.34 -21.20 -15.91
N ASP A 652 29.44 -22.49 -15.55
CA ASP A 652 28.29 -23.24 -14.99
C ASP A 652 27.73 -22.56 -13.74
N ARG A 653 28.62 -21.94 -12.95
CA ARG A 653 28.28 -21.16 -11.76
C ARG A 653 27.40 -19.96 -12.12
N PHE A 654 27.79 -19.19 -13.15
CA PHE A 654 26.98 -18.07 -13.62
C PHE A 654 25.65 -18.53 -14.22
N LEU A 655 25.62 -19.61 -14.99
CA LEU A 655 24.36 -20.16 -15.54
C LEU A 655 23.36 -20.53 -14.44
N GLY A 656 23.82 -21.22 -13.39
CA GLY A 656 22.99 -21.56 -12.23
C GLY A 656 22.49 -20.32 -11.49
N PHE A 657 23.35 -19.30 -11.34
CA PHE A 657 22.99 -18.04 -10.70
C PHE A 657 21.97 -17.24 -11.53
N PHE A 658 22.21 -17.07 -12.83
CA PHE A 658 21.32 -16.38 -13.76
C PHE A 658 19.94 -17.03 -13.78
N ALA A 659 19.87 -18.36 -13.93
CA ALA A 659 18.61 -19.09 -13.99
C ALA A 659 17.75 -18.91 -12.72
N LYS A 660 18.40 -18.80 -11.55
CA LYS A 660 17.74 -18.64 -10.26
C LYS A 660 17.30 -17.20 -9.97
N ASN A 661 18.09 -16.20 -10.39
CA ASN A 661 17.96 -14.81 -9.94
C ASN A 661 17.46 -13.83 -11.02
N THR A 662 17.20 -14.31 -12.23
CA THR A 662 16.52 -13.53 -13.29
C THR A 662 15.14 -14.09 -13.55
N LYS A 663 14.20 -13.25 -14.00
CA LYS A 663 12.84 -13.71 -14.26
C LYS A 663 12.78 -14.60 -15.50
N ILE A 664 12.06 -15.71 -15.42
CA ILE A 664 11.76 -16.61 -16.56
C ILE A 664 11.37 -15.80 -17.82
N PRO A 665 10.42 -14.85 -17.73
CA PRO A 665 10.18 -13.84 -18.75
C PRO A 665 11.38 -13.27 -19.53
N ASN A 666 12.35 -12.73 -18.80
CA ASN A 666 13.53 -12.09 -19.38
C ASN A 666 14.45 -13.16 -19.99
N GLN A 667 14.52 -14.34 -19.37
CA GLN A 667 15.29 -15.47 -19.90
C GLN A 667 14.71 -15.97 -21.24
N ASP A 668 13.39 -15.96 -21.38
CA ASP A 668 12.66 -16.34 -22.59
C ASP A 668 12.85 -15.28 -23.68
N GLN A 669 12.74 -13.99 -23.35
CA GLN A 669 13.03 -12.90 -24.28
C GLN A 669 14.46 -12.95 -24.83
N ILE A 670 15.46 -13.20 -23.97
CA ILE A 670 16.85 -13.40 -24.41
C ILE A 670 16.96 -14.59 -25.35
N GLY A 671 16.29 -15.71 -25.02
CA GLY A 671 16.25 -16.92 -25.84
C GLY A 671 15.67 -16.66 -27.24
N SER A 672 14.48 -16.08 -27.33
CA SER A 672 13.82 -15.77 -28.61
C SER A 672 14.61 -14.78 -29.45
N CYS A 673 15.23 -13.77 -28.84
CA CYS A 673 16.11 -12.86 -29.58
C CYS A 673 17.32 -13.60 -30.17
N CYS A 674 17.94 -14.50 -29.40
CA CYS A 674 19.02 -15.36 -29.86
C CYS A 674 18.59 -16.25 -31.04
N GLU A 675 17.39 -16.81 -30.99
CA GLU A 675 16.82 -17.63 -32.07
C GLU A 675 16.60 -16.82 -33.35
N ILE A 676 16.03 -15.62 -33.27
CA ILE A 676 15.86 -14.72 -34.43
C ILE A 676 17.19 -14.35 -35.07
N LEU A 677 18.21 -14.13 -34.24
CA LEU A 677 19.56 -13.77 -34.66
C LEU A 677 20.38 -14.97 -35.14
N SER A 678 19.90 -16.20 -34.93
CA SER A 678 20.68 -17.44 -35.12
C SER A 678 22.00 -17.44 -34.34
N ILE A 679 21.99 -16.93 -33.11
CA ILE A 679 23.14 -16.87 -32.20
C ILE A 679 22.89 -17.79 -31.01
N ASP A 680 23.88 -18.59 -30.62
CA ASP A 680 23.77 -19.41 -29.40
C ASP A 680 23.60 -18.51 -28.16
N LYS A 681 22.55 -18.76 -27.36
CA LYS A 681 22.25 -18.07 -26.10
C LYS A 681 23.46 -18.03 -25.16
N ASN A 682 24.27 -19.07 -25.13
CA ASN A 682 25.47 -19.13 -24.28
C ASN A 682 26.50 -18.06 -24.66
N VAL A 683 26.62 -17.71 -25.95
CA VAL A 683 27.54 -16.64 -26.38
C VAL A 683 27.12 -15.30 -25.78
N ILE A 684 25.82 -15.00 -25.78
CA ILE A 684 25.29 -13.76 -25.18
C ILE A 684 25.51 -13.76 -23.66
N LEU A 685 25.15 -14.86 -22.98
CA LEU A 685 25.33 -14.97 -21.53
C LEU A 685 26.81 -14.89 -21.11
N ALA A 686 27.74 -15.43 -21.92
CA ALA A 686 29.17 -15.32 -21.67
C ALA A 686 29.68 -13.88 -21.76
N ASN A 687 29.15 -13.09 -22.70
CA ASN A 687 29.49 -11.67 -22.83
C ASN A 687 28.93 -10.85 -21.65
N ILE A 688 27.71 -11.14 -21.21
CA ILE A 688 27.12 -10.54 -20.00
C ILE A 688 27.99 -10.86 -18.78
N GLU A 689 28.35 -12.13 -18.57
CA GLU A 689 29.22 -12.54 -17.45
C GLU A 689 30.59 -11.83 -17.50
N HIS A 690 31.18 -11.71 -18.69
CA HIS A 690 32.48 -11.05 -18.86
C HIS A 690 32.42 -9.56 -18.48
N ILE A 691 31.37 -8.86 -18.91
CA ILE A 691 31.17 -7.44 -18.56
C ILE A 691 30.94 -7.29 -17.07
N LEU A 692 30.07 -8.12 -16.47
CA LEU A 692 29.82 -8.13 -15.04
C LEU A 692 31.11 -8.32 -14.24
N LYS A 693 31.94 -9.32 -14.59
CA LYS A 693 33.22 -9.57 -13.92
C LYS A 693 34.20 -8.40 -14.06
N ARG A 694 34.23 -7.75 -15.23
CA ARG A 694 35.06 -6.55 -15.45
C ARG A 694 34.63 -5.38 -14.56
N GLU A 695 33.34 -5.30 -14.28
CA GLU A 695 32.74 -4.30 -13.38
C GLU A 695 32.78 -4.71 -11.90
N GLY A 696 33.54 -5.76 -11.56
CA GLY A 696 33.74 -6.19 -10.18
C GLY A 696 32.64 -7.07 -9.59
N TRP A 697 31.76 -7.64 -10.42
CA TRP A 697 30.70 -8.55 -9.94
C TRP A 697 31.27 -9.82 -9.30
N THR A 698 30.74 -10.17 -8.14
CA THR A 698 30.90 -11.49 -7.51
C THR A 698 29.54 -12.04 -7.10
N GLU A 699 29.39 -13.37 -7.13
CA GLU A 699 28.15 -14.01 -6.70
C GLU A 699 27.87 -13.81 -5.19
N GLU A 700 28.91 -13.68 -4.37
CA GLU A 700 28.76 -13.51 -2.92
C GLU A 700 28.13 -12.15 -2.60
N ASP A 701 28.69 -11.07 -3.18
CA ASP A 701 28.16 -9.71 -3.01
C ASP A 701 26.73 -9.60 -3.58
N GLU A 702 26.48 -10.24 -4.72
CA GLU A 702 25.16 -10.20 -5.37
C GLU A 702 24.09 -10.97 -4.59
N ASN A 703 24.43 -12.10 -3.98
CA ASN A 703 23.50 -12.83 -3.09
C ASN A 703 23.12 -12.00 -1.86
N GLU A 704 24.08 -11.27 -1.28
CA GLU A 704 23.80 -10.38 -0.14
C GLU A 704 22.88 -9.23 -0.57
N ARG A 705 23.15 -8.61 -1.73
CA ARG A 705 22.30 -7.57 -2.32
C ARG A 705 20.87 -8.07 -2.57
N LEU A 706 20.72 -9.19 -3.25
CA LEU A 706 19.41 -9.79 -3.55
C LEU A 706 18.63 -10.16 -2.29
N LYS A 707 19.31 -10.69 -1.27
CA LYS A 707 18.67 -10.97 0.02
C LYS A 707 18.11 -9.69 0.64
N ASN A 708 18.86 -8.59 0.57
CA ASN A 708 18.40 -7.30 1.08
C ASN A 708 17.25 -6.72 0.27
N GLU A 709 17.24 -6.89 -1.06
CA GLU A 709 16.16 -6.42 -1.93
C GLU A 709 14.85 -7.17 -1.71
N TRP A 710 14.89 -8.47 -1.43
CA TRP A 710 13.67 -9.24 -1.16
C TRP A 710 13.10 -9.02 0.26
N ASN A 711 13.89 -8.44 1.18
CA ASN A 711 13.40 -8.09 2.51
C ASN A 711 12.27 -7.07 2.41
N GLY A 712 11.11 -7.37 3.00
CA GLY A 712 9.94 -6.50 2.94
C GLY A 712 9.00 -6.78 1.77
N HIS A 713 9.40 -7.59 0.78
CA HIS A 713 8.55 -8.01 -0.34
C HIS A 713 8.13 -9.48 -0.29
N VAL A 714 8.73 -10.26 0.61
CA VAL A 714 8.37 -11.65 0.89
C VAL A 714 7.76 -11.73 2.28
N HIS A 715 6.58 -12.34 2.40
CA HIS A 715 5.98 -12.60 3.71
C HIS A 715 6.93 -13.48 4.56
N PRO A 716 7.01 -13.32 5.90
CA PRO A 716 7.95 -14.10 6.73
C PRO A 716 7.83 -15.62 6.62
N GLN A 717 6.68 -16.15 6.19
CA GLN A 717 6.49 -17.59 5.93
C GLN A 717 6.96 -18.05 4.54
N GLY A 718 7.46 -17.13 3.71
CA GLY A 718 7.92 -17.35 2.34
C GLY A 718 6.88 -17.09 1.25
N PHE A 719 5.60 -17.00 1.61
CA PHE A 719 4.49 -16.68 0.70
C PHE A 719 3.37 -15.96 1.48
N PRO A 720 2.60 -15.03 0.88
CA PRO A 720 2.72 -14.52 -0.50
C PRO A 720 3.95 -13.64 -0.72
N VAL A 721 4.19 -13.31 -2.00
CA VAL A 721 5.34 -12.52 -2.46
C VAL A 721 4.86 -11.41 -3.38
N VAL A 722 5.33 -10.19 -3.14
CA VAL A 722 5.20 -9.07 -4.07
C VAL A 722 6.33 -9.15 -5.09
N MET A 723 5.98 -9.19 -6.37
CA MET A 723 6.97 -9.32 -7.44
C MET A 723 7.70 -8.01 -7.68
N ILE A 724 9.04 -8.06 -7.62
CA ILE A 724 9.92 -6.90 -7.82
C ILE A 724 10.87 -7.07 -9.01
N ILE A 725 11.40 -5.96 -9.52
CA ILE A 725 12.55 -5.90 -10.42
C ILE A 725 13.80 -5.78 -9.56
N THR A 726 14.55 -6.88 -9.42
CA THR A 726 15.82 -6.86 -8.71
C THR A 726 16.86 -6.11 -9.53
N SER A 727 17.82 -5.51 -8.86
CA SER A 727 18.89 -4.78 -9.53
C SER A 727 19.79 -5.71 -10.37
N PHE A 728 19.88 -7.01 -10.04
CA PHE A 728 20.56 -7.99 -10.88
C PHE A 728 19.80 -8.24 -12.20
N ASP A 729 18.50 -8.50 -12.12
CA ASP A 729 17.63 -8.74 -13.27
C ASP A 729 17.65 -7.52 -14.23
N LEU A 730 17.55 -6.31 -13.66
CA LEU A 730 17.67 -5.05 -14.40
C LEU A 730 19.04 -4.90 -15.08
N ARG A 731 20.13 -5.12 -14.34
CA ARG A 731 21.50 -4.99 -14.88
C ARG A 731 21.76 -5.98 -16.01
N VAL A 732 21.34 -7.23 -15.84
CA VAL A 732 21.48 -8.26 -16.88
C VAL A 732 20.69 -7.89 -18.14
N PHE A 733 19.45 -7.41 -17.98
CA PHE A 733 18.62 -7.02 -19.11
C PHE A 733 19.15 -5.76 -19.82
N ASN A 734 19.70 -4.80 -19.08
CA ASN A 734 20.37 -3.62 -19.65
C ASN A 734 21.61 -4.02 -20.45
N LEU A 735 22.47 -4.89 -19.91
CA LEU A 735 23.64 -5.41 -20.62
C LEU A 735 23.24 -6.20 -21.87
N PHE A 736 22.18 -7.00 -21.78
CA PHE A 736 21.64 -7.71 -22.94
C PHE A 736 21.21 -6.73 -24.04
N ASN A 737 20.49 -5.65 -23.70
CA ASN A 737 20.07 -4.65 -24.67
C ASN A 737 21.23 -3.85 -25.28
N GLN A 738 22.32 -3.62 -24.54
CA GLN A 738 23.55 -3.00 -25.05
C GLN A 738 24.25 -3.91 -26.06
N ILE A 739 24.40 -5.20 -25.73
CA ILE A 739 24.97 -6.20 -26.64
C ILE A 739 24.09 -6.36 -27.88
N LEU A 740 22.77 -6.38 -27.70
CA LEU A 740 21.81 -6.48 -28.80
C LEU A 740 21.90 -5.27 -29.74
N ASP A 741 22.01 -4.06 -29.20
CA ASP A 741 22.20 -2.84 -30.01
C ASP A 741 23.47 -2.96 -30.87
N GLU A 742 24.59 -3.38 -30.28
CA GLU A 742 25.85 -3.58 -31.01
C GLU A 742 25.71 -4.64 -32.12
N ILE A 743 25.02 -5.75 -31.85
CA ILE A 743 24.77 -6.82 -32.83
C ILE A 743 23.92 -6.29 -33.98
N VAL A 744 22.86 -5.54 -33.68
CA VAL A 744 21.93 -5.02 -34.70
C VAL A 744 22.60 -3.96 -35.57
N GLU A 745 23.40 -3.05 -34.98
CA GLU A 745 24.11 -2.01 -35.74
C GLU A 745 25.21 -2.56 -36.67
N LYS A 746 25.88 -3.63 -36.25
CA LYS A 746 27.03 -4.19 -36.99
C LYS A 746 26.67 -5.39 -37.85
N GLY A 747 25.54 -6.03 -37.57
CA GLY A 747 25.04 -7.23 -38.20
C GLY A 747 24.20 -6.97 -39.44
N ARG A 748 23.76 -8.05 -40.10
CA ARG A 748 23.01 -8.01 -41.35
C ARG A 748 21.60 -8.55 -41.13
N LEU A 749 20.72 -7.76 -40.53
CA LEU A 749 19.36 -8.17 -40.14
C LEU A 749 18.31 -7.66 -41.13
N SER A 750 17.39 -8.54 -41.52
CA SER A 750 16.23 -8.16 -42.33
C SER A 750 15.25 -7.31 -41.55
N THR A 751 14.41 -6.53 -42.25
CA THR A 751 13.34 -5.73 -41.62
C THR A 751 12.42 -6.59 -40.75
N ASN A 752 12.08 -7.80 -41.21
CA ASN A 752 11.24 -8.73 -40.44
C ASN A 752 11.93 -9.19 -39.15
N GLN A 753 13.24 -9.47 -39.18
CA GLN A 753 13.99 -9.81 -37.96
C GLN A 753 14.03 -8.64 -36.98
N LEU A 754 14.25 -7.41 -37.48
CA LEU A 754 14.25 -6.21 -36.64
C LEU A 754 12.89 -5.97 -35.98
N GLU A 755 11.80 -6.15 -36.73
CA GLU A 755 10.44 -6.05 -36.20
C GLU A 755 10.13 -7.14 -35.17
N ALA A 756 10.55 -8.37 -35.41
CA ALA A 756 10.37 -9.48 -34.47
C ALA A 756 11.15 -9.23 -33.16
N LEU A 757 12.40 -8.76 -33.24
CA LEU A 757 13.19 -8.35 -32.06
C LEU A 757 12.50 -7.24 -31.28
N TRP A 758 11.97 -6.24 -31.98
CA TRP A 758 11.19 -5.17 -31.34
C TRP A 758 9.96 -5.74 -30.62
N ARG A 759 9.17 -6.60 -31.27
CA ARG A 759 7.95 -7.17 -30.67
C ARG A 759 8.23 -8.06 -29.46
N ILE A 760 9.37 -8.76 -29.42
CA ILE A 760 9.77 -9.52 -28.21
C ILE A 760 10.07 -8.58 -27.05
N LEU A 761 10.75 -7.47 -27.30
CA LEU A 761 11.22 -6.53 -26.28
C LEU A 761 10.28 -5.34 -26.09
N GLN A 762 9.15 -5.28 -26.78
CA GLN A 762 8.24 -4.16 -26.70
C GLN A 762 7.65 -4.08 -25.28
N PRO A 763 7.77 -2.93 -24.57
CA PRO A 763 7.39 -2.87 -23.16
C PRO A 763 5.88 -2.78 -22.94
N ALA A 764 5.15 -2.16 -23.88
CA ALA A 764 3.75 -1.84 -23.72
C ALA A 764 2.99 -1.79 -25.04
N ASP A 765 1.67 -1.99 -24.94
CA ASP A 765 0.72 -1.63 -25.97
C ASP A 765 0.36 -0.13 -25.83
N PRO A 766 0.68 0.71 -26.83
CA PRO A 766 0.38 2.14 -26.73
C PRO A 766 -1.12 2.46 -26.68
N GLU A 767 -2.00 1.56 -27.16
CA GLU A 767 -3.46 1.73 -27.07
C GLU A 767 -4.04 1.25 -25.74
N TYR A 768 -3.29 0.50 -24.95
CA TYR A 768 -3.79 -0.05 -23.69
C TYR A 768 -4.09 1.06 -22.69
N LYS A 769 -5.32 1.10 -22.17
CA LYS A 769 -5.76 2.02 -21.12
C LYS A 769 -6.28 1.20 -19.96
N PHE A 770 -5.75 1.38 -18.75
CA PHE A 770 -6.26 0.66 -17.58
C PHE A 770 -7.73 1.01 -17.31
N SER A 771 -8.14 2.25 -17.65
CA SER A 771 -9.54 2.70 -17.60
C SER A 771 -10.50 1.89 -18.49
N ASN A 772 -10.00 1.13 -19.47
CA ASN A 772 -10.81 0.21 -20.27
C ASN A 772 -11.17 -1.08 -19.52
N ILE A 773 -10.49 -1.40 -18.41
CA ILE A 773 -10.87 -2.54 -17.58
C ILE A 773 -12.21 -2.23 -16.90
N LYS A 774 -13.23 -3.03 -17.22
CA LYS A 774 -14.58 -2.80 -16.71
C LYS A 774 -14.77 -3.49 -15.35
N PRO A 775 -15.70 -2.99 -14.52
CA PRO A 775 -16.21 -3.77 -13.40
C PRO A 775 -16.80 -5.10 -13.89
N LYS A 776 -16.72 -6.14 -13.05
CA LYS A 776 -17.31 -7.44 -13.36
C LYS A 776 -18.75 -7.33 -13.91
N PRO A 777 -19.06 -8.00 -15.04
CA PRO A 777 -20.40 -8.06 -15.61
C PRO A 777 -21.45 -8.62 -14.64
N LYS A 778 -22.69 -8.12 -14.72
CA LYS A 778 -23.78 -8.49 -13.81
C LYS A 778 -24.25 -9.94 -13.97
N ASP A 779 -24.06 -10.52 -15.15
CA ASP A 779 -24.43 -11.89 -15.46
C ASP A 779 -23.43 -12.92 -14.91
N ILE A 780 -22.25 -12.48 -14.45
CA ILE A 780 -21.27 -13.32 -13.76
C ILE A 780 -21.52 -13.24 -12.25
N THR A 781 -22.07 -14.33 -11.69
CA THR A 781 -22.37 -14.43 -10.26
C THR A 781 -21.10 -14.44 -9.41
N LEU A 782 -21.17 -13.88 -8.20
CA LEU A 782 -20.12 -14.01 -7.19
C LEU A 782 -19.91 -15.48 -6.83
N LEU A 783 -18.67 -15.85 -6.52
CA LEU A 783 -18.37 -17.17 -5.96
C LEU A 783 -18.76 -17.16 -4.47
N VAL A 784 -19.75 -17.98 -4.13
CA VAL A 784 -20.19 -18.19 -2.74
C VAL A 784 -20.27 -19.69 -2.49
N VAL A 785 -19.37 -20.18 -1.66
CA VAL A 785 -19.21 -21.57 -1.26
C VAL A 785 -19.57 -21.66 0.22
N SER A 786 -20.69 -22.33 0.52
CA SER A 786 -21.14 -22.60 1.89
C SER A 786 -20.74 -23.99 2.38
N ASP A 787 -20.53 -24.93 1.47
CA ASP A 787 -20.12 -26.31 1.75
C ASP A 787 -19.01 -26.72 0.77
N LYS A 788 -17.78 -26.83 1.28
CA LYS A 788 -16.59 -27.20 0.50
C LYS A 788 -16.76 -28.56 -0.18
N GLU A 789 -17.21 -29.58 0.55
CA GLU A 789 -17.29 -30.95 0.04
C GLU A 789 -18.34 -31.06 -1.04
N MET A 790 -19.50 -30.43 -0.83
CA MET A 790 -20.55 -30.35 -1.85
C MET A 790 -20.04 -29.64 -3.11
N TRP A 791 -19.44 -28.45 -2.96
CA TRP A 791 -18.91 -27.66 -4.08
C TRP A 791 -17.81 -28.38 -4.86
N LEU A 792 -16.87 -29.05 -4.18
CA LEU A 792 -15.86 -29.86 -4.86
C LEU A 792 -16.49 -31.09 -5.54
N SER A 793 -17.44 -31.75 -4.89
CA SER A 793 -18.08 -32.99 -5.39
C SER A 793 -18.92 -32.78 -6.66
N GLU A 794 -19.40 -31.56 -6.92
CA GLU A 794 -20.13 -31.22 -8.15
C GLU A 794 -19.30 -31.49 -9.42
N LEU A 795 -17.98 -31.33 -9.36
CA LEU A 795 -17.06 -31.65 -10.47
C LEU A 795 -16.67 -33.14 -10.52
N ASN A 796 -16.86 -33.89 -9.42
CA ASN A 796 -16.47 -35.31 -9.32
C ASN A 796 -17.43 -36.29 -10.04
N ARG A 797 -18.55 -35.81 -10.59
CA ARG A 797 -19.47 -36.64 -11.38
C ARG A 797 -18.87 -36.94 -12.76
N LYS A 798 -18.05 -38.02 -12.83
CA LYS A 798 -17.36 -38.59 -14.00
C LYS A 798 -18.26 -39.04 -15.16
N HIS A 799 -19.04 -38.15 -15.74
CA HIS A 799 -19.58 -38.36 -17.08
C HIS A 799 -19.23 -37.14 -17.91
N GLY A 800 -18.41 -37.34 -18.94
CA GLY A 800 -18.26 -36.36 -20.01
C GLY A 800 -19.65 -36.05 -20.55
N LYS A 801 -20.20 -34.92 -20.14
CA LYS A 801 -21.55 -34.49 -20.54
C LYS A 801 -21.39 -33.74 -21.85
N VAL A 802 -21.86 -34.36 -22.92
CA VAL A 802 -22.20 -33.65 -24.15
C VAL A 802 -23.66 -33.24 -24.02
N ARG A 803 -23.95 -31.94 -24.10
CA ARG A 803 -25.32 -31.41 -24.16
C ARG A 803 -25.54 -30.78 -25.51
N ARG A 804 -26.74 -30.95 -26.07
CA ARG A 804 -27.21 -30.16 -27.23
C ARG A 804 -28.28 -29.20 -26.75
N GLU A 805 -28.13 -27.93 -27.07
CA GLU A 805 -29.03 -26.86 -26.64
C GLU A 805 -29.28 -25.88 -27.80
N PRO A 806 -30.50 -25.37 -27.99
CA PRO A 806 -30.79 -24.37 -29.02
C PRO A 806 -30.22 -23.01 -28.63
N ILE A 807 -29.89 -22.18 -29.62
CA ILE A 807 -29.44 -20.81 -29.42
C ILE A 807 -30.58 -19.91 -28.91
N THR A 808 -30.55 -19.58 -27.61
CA THR A 808 -31.62 -18.77 -26.97
C THR A 808 -31.19 -17.36 -26.62
N GLN A 809 -29.90 -17.12 -26.43
CA GLN A 809 -29.34 -15.83 -26.02
C GLN A 809 -29.04 -14.95 -27.23
N GLU A 810 -29.19 -13.63 -27.07
CA GLU A 810 -28.83 -12.64 -28.09
C GLU A 810 -27.31 -12.60 -28.35
N TRP A 811 -26.53 -12.72 -27.27
CA TRP A 811 -25.07 -12.74 -27.30
C TRP A 811 -24.58 -14.11 -26.83
N VAL A 812 -23.80 -14.78 -27.68
CA VAL A 812 -23.24 -16.10 -27.40
C VAL A 812 -21.75 -15.97 -27.12
N THR A 813 -21.31 -16.47 -25.98
CA THR A 813 -19.88 -16.50 -25.62
C THR A 813 -19.14 -17.47 -26.54
N LEU A 814 -18.14 -16.98 -27.28
CA LEU A 814 -17.24 -17.84 -28.04
C LEU A 814 -15.99 -18.22 -27.25
N PHE A 815 -15.51 -17.30 -26.42
CA PHE A 815 -14.33 -17.49 -25.58
C PHE A 815 -14.57 -16.86 -24.22
N GLU A 816 -14.19 -17.55 -23.16
CA GLU A 816 -14.14 -16.97 -21.82
C GLU A 816 -12.98 -17.57 -21.04
N GLN A 817 -12.15 -16.72 -20.45
CA GLN A 817 -11.27 -17.13 -19.38
C GLN A 817 -11.56 -16.26 -18.19
N ARG A 818 -11.88 -16.87 -17.05
CA ARG A 818 -12.10 -16.11 -15.81
C ARG A 818 -11.60 -16.85 -14.58
N ILE A 819 -11.20 -16.06 -13.61
CA ILE A 819 -10.93 -16.47 -12.24
C ILE A 819 -11.93 -15.76 -11.35
N LEU A 820 -12.62 -16.52 -10.51
CA LEU A 820 -13.46 -16.02 -9.44
C LEU A 820 -12.91 -16.50 -8.11
N SER A 821 -12.73 -15.60 -7.16
CA SER A 821 -12.32 -15.93 -5.81
C SER A 821 -13.37 -15.53 -4.79
N GLN A 822 -13.53 -16.35 -3.76
CA GLN A 822 -14.24 -15.98 -2.55
C GLN A 822 -13.23 -15.58 -1.50
N ASP A 823 -13.39 -14.36 -1.00
CA ASP A 823 -12.53 -13.76 -0.01
C ASP A 823 -13.26 -13.64 1.33
N THR A 824 -12.54 -13.90 2.41
CA THR A 824 -12.97 -13.84 3.81
C THR A 824 -11.96 -12.98 4.56
N THR A 825 -12.34 -12.39 5.70
CA THR A 825 -11.49 -11.46 6.47
C THR A 825 -10.02 -11.89 6.54
N TYR A 826 -9.74 -13.18 6.75
CA TYR A 826 -8.39 -13.70 6.91
C TYR A 826 -7.85 -14.50 5.71
N GLU A 827 -8.70 -15.00 4.80
CA GLU A 827 -8.30 -15.99 3.80
C GLU A 827 -9.02 -15.82 2.45
N VAL A 828 -8.40 -16.34 1.39
CA VAL A 828 -9.05 -16.55 0.08
C VAL A 828 -9.18 -18.06 -0.17
N PRO A 829 -10.08 -18.75 0.56
CA PRO A 829 -10.10 -20.21 0.61
C PRO A 829 -10.53 -20.85 -0.70
N TYR A 830 -11.35 -20.18 -1.51
CA TYR A 830 -11.95 -20.77 -2.70
C TYR A 830 -11.63 -19.98 -3.96
N ARG A 831 -11.14 -20.67 -4.99
CA ARG A 831 -10.97 -20.13 -6.33
C ARG A 831 -11.61 -21.04 -7.37
N SER A 832 -12.36 -20.47 -8.30
CA SER A 832 -12.85 -21.15 -9.50
C SER A 832 -12.18 -20.55 -10.73
N VAL A 833 -11.58 -21.40 -11.55
CA VAL A 833 -11.00 -21.04 -12.86
C VAL A 833 -11.87 -21.68 -13.93
N LEU A 834 -12.44 -20.86 -14.79
CA LEU A 834 -13.26 -21.30 -15.93
C LEU A 834 -12.56 -20.90 -17.23
N LYS A 835 -12.46 -21.85 -18.15
CA LYS A 835 -11.99 -21.65 -19.53
C LYS A 835 -13.01 -22.22 -20.49
N ASN A 836 -13.56 -21.40 -21.36
CA ASN A 836 -14.49 -21.75 -22.43
C ASN A 836 -13.84 -21.44 -23.77
N TYR A 837 -13.78 -22.44 -24.66
CA TYR A 837 -13.30 -22.30 -26.02
C TYR A 837 -14.34 -22.85 -26.98
N SER A 838 -14.56 -22.14 -28.10
CA SER A 838 -15.49 -22.60 -29.12
C SER A 838 -14.79 -23.03 -30.40
N SER A 839 -15.35 -24.06 -31.03
CA SER A 839 -15.02 -24.52 -32.38
C SER A 839 -16.32 -24.81 -33.12
N LEU A 840 -16.31 -24.71 -34.44
CA LEU A 840 -17.43 -25.13 -35.28
C LEU A 840 -17.30 -26.62 -35.57
N ILE A 841 -18.42 -27.34 -35.61
CA ILE A 841 -18.48 -28.77 -35.94
C ILE A 841 -19.48 -28.99 -37.07
N MET A 842 -19.26 -29.99 -37.93
CA MET A 842 -20.20 -30.30 -39.00
C MET A 842 -21.56 -30.76 -38.45
N ARG A 843 -22.66 -30.34 -39.10
CA ARG A 843 -24.02 -30.78 -38.76
C ARG A 843 -24.21 -32.28 -39.01
N ASP A 844 -25.21 -32.86 -38.33
CA ASP A 844 -25.68 -34.24 -38.48
C ASP A 844 -24.65 -35.37 -38.18
N LEU A 845 -23.48 -35.03 -37.63
CA LEU A 845 -22.54 -36.01 -37.09
C LEU A 845 -22.77 -36.23 -35.59
N GLU A 846 -22.75 -37.49 -35.16
CA GLU A 846 -22.70 -37.84 -33.74
C GLU A 846 -21.25 -37.83 -33.27
N PHE A 847 -20.92 -36.93 -32.34
CA PHE A 847 -19.60 -36.85 -31.72
C PHE A 847 -19.62 -37.53 -30.35
N SER A 848 -18.69 -38.45 -30.11
CA SER A 848 -18.42 -38.91 -28.76
C SER A 848 -17.67 -37.85 -27.95
N PHE A 849 -17.67 -37.97 -26.62
CA PHE A 849 -16.86 -37.08 -25.77
C PHE A 849 -15.37 -37.10 -26.15
N GLU A 850 -14.83 -38.28 -26.49
CA GLU A 850 -13.42 -38.44 -26.90
C GLU A 850 -13.12 -37.76 -28.24
N ASP A 851 -14.09 -37.74 -29.17
CA ASP A 851 -13.95 -37.04 -30.45
C ASP A 851 -13.91 -35.53 -30.24
N LEU A 852 -14.81 -35.01 -29.40
CA LEU A 852 -14.83 -33.59 -29.03
C LEU A 852 -13.59 -33.19 -28.26
N GLU A 853 -13.08 -34.03 -27.35
CA GLU A 853 -11.85 -33.75 -26.60
C GLU A 853 -10.65 -33.58 -27.53
N LYS A 854 -10.49 -34.44 -28.54
CA LYS A 854 -9.42 -34.31 -29.56
C LYS A 854 -9.58 -33.06 -30.43
N GLY A 855 -10.80 -32.67 -30.76
CA GLY A 855 -11.09 -31.51 -31.62
C GLY A 855 -11.24 -30.16 -30.88
N SER A 856 -11.40 -30.18 -29.56
CA SER A 856 -11.70 -29.02 -28.71
C SER A 856 -10.66 -27.89 -28.72
N PHE A 857 -9.48 -28.15 -29.30
CA PHE A 857 -8.41 -27.18 -29.48
C PHE A 857 -8.31 -26.64 -30.92
N CYS A 858 -9.37 -26.76 -31.73
CA CYS A 858 -9.41 -26.19 -33.08
C CYS A 858 -9.54 -24.64 -33.01
N ILE A 859 -8.41 -23.97 -32.76
CA ILE A 859 -8.24 -22.52 -32.67
C ILE A 859 -7.05 -22.13 -33.57
N LEU A 860 -7.18 -21.04 -34.33
CA LEU A 860 -6.08 -20.53 -35.14
C LEU A 860 -5.12 -19.71 -34.26
N LYS A 861 -3.90 -20.19 -34.07
CA LYS A 861 -2.85 -19.39 -33.45
C LYS A 861 -2.44 -18.26 -34.40
N LEU A 862 -2.32 -17.04 -33.89
CA LEU A 862 -1.81 -15.91 -34.69
C LEU A 862 -0.38 -16.23 -35.15
N SER A 863 -0.14 -16.21 -36.46
CA SER A 863 1.19 -16.50 -37.02
C SER A 863 2.15 -15.34 -36.74
N THR A 864 3.11 -15.55 -35.87
CA THR A 864 4.24 -14.64 -35.59
C THR A 864 5.55 -15.33 -36.00
N PHE A 865 6.67 -14.60 -36.01
CA PHE A 865 8.00 -15.17 -36.24
C PHE A 865 8.45 -16.02 -35.04
N ASP A 866 8.09 -15.57 -33.83
CA ASP A 866 8.35 -16.24 -32.55
C ASP A 866 7.11 -16.18 -31.63
N ASP A 867 6.95 -17.19 -30.77
CA ASP A 867 5.81 -17.30 -29.85
C ASP A 867 5.83 -16.24 -28.73
N ASN A 868 7.00 -15.73 -28.36
CA ASN A 868 7.21 -14.72 -27.32
C ASN A 868 7.08 -13.27 -27.83
N GLU A 869 6.77 -13.06 -29.12
CA GLU A 869 6.43 -11.74 -29.62
C GLU A 869 5.22 -11.17 -28.87
N CYS A 870 5.35 -9.96 -28.33
CA CYS A 870 4.24 -9.21 -27.77
C CYS A 870 3.56 -8.39 -28.88
N ILE A 871 2.26 -8.58 -29.01
CA ILE A 871 1.44 -7.98 -30.05
C ILE A 871 0.52 -6.94 -29.43
N THR A 872 0.60 -5.70 -29.92
CA THR A 872 -0.32 -4.61 -29.57
C THR A 872 -1.70 -4.81 -30.20
N LEU A 873 -2.74 -4.13 -29.70
CA LEU A 873 -4.06 -4.13 -30.31
C LEU A 873 -4.00 -3.74 -31.79
N ASN A 874 -3.25 -2.69 -32.16
CA ASN A 874 -3.12 -2.30 -33.56
C ASN A 874 -2.54 -3.42 -34.42
N GLN A 875 -1.40 -3.98 -34.00
CA GLN A 875 -0.74 -5.06 -34.71
C GLN A 875 -1.62 -6.32 -34.80
N ALA A 876 -2.39 -6.62 -33.75
CA ALA A 876 -3.35 -7.72 -33.75
C ALA A 876 -4.43 -7.50 -34.80
N ARG A 877 -5.02 -6.29 -34.88
CA ARG A 877 -6.01 -5.94 -35.91
C ARG A 877 -5.44 -6.09 -37.32
N GLU A 878 -4.23 -5.59 -37.56
CA GLU A 878 -3.55 -5.70 -38.85
C GLU A 878 -3.27 -7.16 -39.22
N LEU A 879 -2.65 -7.93 -38.32
CA LEU A 879 -2.32 -9.33 -38.55
C LEU A 879 -3.58 -10.17 -38.76
N MET A 880 -4.60 -9.99 -37.93
CA MET A 880 -5.85 -10.73 -38.03
C MET A 880 -6.69 -10.32 -39.24
N THR A 881 -6.45 -9.19 -39.89
CA THR A 881 -7.20 -8.76 -41.08
C THR A 881 -6.46 -9.14 -42.37
N ASN A 882 -5.15 -8.94 -42.39
CA ASN A 882 -4.32 -9.09 -43.59
C ASN A 882 -3.81 -10.53 -43.81
N HIS A 883 -3.64 -11.33 -42.75
CA HIS A 883 -3.29 -12.74 -42.94
C HIS A 883 -4.48 -13.48 -43.54
N ARG A 884 -4.37 -13.89 -44.81
CA ARG A 884 -5.27 -14.92 -45.37
C ARG A 884 -4.97 -16.23 -44.67
N ASN A 885 -5.62 -16.47 -43.53
CA ASN A 885 -5.76 -17.81 -43.01
C ASN A 885 -6.60 -18.53 -44.06
N LEU A 886 -5.93 -19.30 -44.92
CA LEU A 886 -6.63 -20.25 -45.78
C LEU A 886 -7.45 -21.14 -44.84
N ILE A 887 -8.69 -21.45 -45.22
CA ILE A 887 -9.43 -22.54 -44.56
C ILE A 887 -8.45 -23.72 -44.59
N PRO A 888 -7.98 -24.24 -43.45
CA PRO A 888 -7.05 -25.35 -43.48
C PRO A 888 -7.73 -26.48 -44.26
N ASP A 889 -7.06 -27.00 -45.30
CA ASP A 889 -7.59 -28.11 -46.12
C ASP A 889 -7.80 -29.42 -45.32
N TYR A 890 -7.66 -29.39 -43.98
CA TYR A 890 -7.46 -30.53 -43.10
C TYR A 890 -8.10 -30.38 -41.71
N TYR A 891 -9.42 -30.18 -41.67
CA TYR A 891 -10.21 -30.67 -40.54
C TYR A 891 -11.55 -31.17 -41.05
N ASP A 892 -11.65 -32.46 -41.37
CA ASP A 892 -12.88 -33.09 -41.89
C ASP A 892 -14.09 -32.96 -40.92
N LEU A 893 -13.86 -32.53 -39.67
CA LEU A 893 -14.87 -32.53 -38.60
C LEU A 893 -14.98 -31.22 -37.78
N PHE A 894 -13.96 -30.35 -37.78
CA PHE A 894 -13.90 -29.15 -36.93
C PHE A 894 -13.45 -27.92 -37.72
N LEU A 895 -14.09 -26.77 -37.54
CA LEU A 895 -13.67 -25.52 -38.17
C LEU A 895 -13.34 -24.47 -37.10
N PRO A 896 -12.20 -23.76 -37.20
CA PRO A 896 -11.80 -22.82 -36.16
C PRO A 896 -12.62 -21.52 -36.26
N ILE A 897 -13.37 -21.16 -35.22
CA ILE A 897 -14.09 -19.88 -35.12
C ILE A 897 -13.32 -18.81 -34.33
N LEU A 898 -12.20 -19.18 -33.72
CA LEU A 898 -11.37 -18.29 -32.92
C LEU A 898 -9.96 -18.17 -33.51
N THR A 899 -9.41 -16.97 -33.45
CA THR A 899 -7.98 -16.70 -33.56
C THR A 899 -7.47 -16.17 -32.22
N TRP A 900 -6.30 -16.65 -31.78
CA TRP A 900 -5.80 -16.43 -30.43
C TRP A 900 -4.29 -16.15 -30.37
N LYS A 901 -3.88 -15.26 -29.47
CA LYS A 901 -2.50 -14.99 -29.07
C LYS A 901 -2.43 -14.63 -27.59
N THR A 902 -1.48 -15.22 -26.87
CA THR A 902 -1.11 -14.80 -25.51
C THR A 902 0.14 -13.94 -25.56
N ASN A 903 0.08 -12.76 -24.97
CA ASN A 903 1.24 -11.90 -24.75
C ASN A 903 1.97 -12.29 -23.48
N HIS A 904 3.26 -11.99 -23.45
CA HIS A 904 4.11 -12.30 -22.33
C HIS A 904 3.65 -11.55 -21.03
N PRO A 905 3.66 -12.15 -19.82
CA PRO A 905 3.16 -11.51 -18.59
C PRO A 905 3.76 -10.16 -18.17
N LEU A 906 4.99 -9.85 -18.58
CA LEU A 906 5.64 -8.55 -18.32
C LEU A 906 5.23 -7.46 -19.33
N PHE A 907 4.49 -7.80 -20.38
CA PHE A 907 3.99 -6.84 -21.35
C PHE A 907 2.89 -5.98 -20.71
N PHE A 908 3.07 -4.67 -20.73
CA PHE A 908 2.03 -3.75 -20.24
C PHE A 908 0.94 -3.57 -21.31
N GLY A 909 -0.05 -4.47 -21.28
CA GLY A 909 -1.12 -4.54 -22.26
C GLY A 909 -2.10 -5.68 -22.00
N TYR A 910 -2.88 -6.04 -23.03
CA TYR A 910 -3.79 -7.20 -22.94
C TYR A 910 -2.99 -8.51 -22.97
N HIS A 911 -3.21 -9.35 -21.96
CA HIS A 911 -2.54 -10.66 -21.88
C HIS A 911 -3.06 -11.65 -22.93
N GLU A 912 -4.37 -11.70 -23.17
CA GLU A 912 -4.97 -12.62 -24.15
C GLU A 912 -5.69 -11.84 -25.24
N LEU A 913 -5.27 -12.00 -26.49
CA LEU A 913 -5.88 -11.40 -27.66
C LEU A 913 -6.67 -12.45 -28.42
N VAL A 914 -7.99 -12.25 -28.54
CA VAL A 914 -8.91 -13.21 -29.16
C VAL A 914 -9.88 -12.49 -30.10
N SER A 915 -10.10 -13.04 -31.29
CA SER A 915 -11.03 -12.48 -32.28
C SER A 915 -11.54 -13.57 -33.23
N LEU A 916 -12.52 -13.24 -34.08
CA LEU A 916 -12.85 -14.05 -35.25
C LEU A 916 -11.68 -14.12 -36.25
N PRO A 917 -11.45 -15.28 -36.90
CA PRO A 917 -10.51 -15.46 -38.00
C PRO A 917 -10.73 -14.53 -39.18
N SER A 918 -9.65 -14.23 -39.90
CA SER A 918 -9.68 -13.37 -41.08
C SER A 918 -10.64 -13.82 -42.16
N TYR A 919 -10.80 -15.13 -42.38
CA TYR A 919 -11.69 -15.65 -43.43
C TYR A 919 -13.17 -15.33 -43.14
N LEU A 920 -13.62 -15.45 -41.88
CA LEU A 920 -14.98 -15.05 -41.49
C LEU A 920 -15.15 -13.53 -41.61
N LYS A 921 -14.17 -12.76 -41.12
CA LYS A 921 -14.24 -11.29 -41.21
C LYS A 921 -14.33 -10.80 -42.64
N ASN A 922 -13.54 -11.37 -43.54
CA ASN A 922 -13.53 -11.01 -44.96
C ASN A 922 -14.84 -11.43 -45.67
N GLN A 923 -15.40 -12.60 -45.36
CA GLN A 923 -16.67 -13.04 -45.96
C GLN A 923 -17.85 -12.16 -45.55
N TYR A 924 -17.91 -11.76 -44.28
CA TYR A 924 -19.03 -10.99 -43.73
C TYR A 924 -18.78 -9.47 -43.70
N GLY A 925 -17.68 -8.99 -44.29
CA GLY A 925 -17.38 -7.55 -44.36
C GLY A 925 -17.16 -6.89 -42.98
N LEU A 926 -16.63 -7.63 -42.01
CA LEU A 926 -16.51 -7.16 -40.63
C LEU A 926 -15.34 -6.20 -40.47
N THR A 927 -15.57 -5.11 -39.75
CA THR A 927 -14.54 -4.09 -39.47
C THR A 927 -14.37 -3.88 -37.97
N TYR A 928 -13.15 -3.55 -37.56
CA TYR A 928 -12.88 -3.23 -36.16
C TYR A 928 -13.32 -1.80 -35.83
N LYS A 929 -13.95 -1.65 -34.67
CA LYS A 929 -14.03 -0.39 -33.94
C LYS A 929 -13.56 -0.69 -32.53
N ASP A 930 -12.42 -0.11 -32.16
CA ASP A 930 -11.60 -0.57 -31.04
C ASP A 930 -11.21 -2.05 -31.24
N PHE A 931 -11.67 -2.95 -30.37
CA PHE A 931 -11.47 -4.40 -30.51
C PHE A 931 -12.78 -5.18 -30.74
N ASP A 932 -13.90 -4.46 -30.84
CA ASP A 932 -15.19 -5.02 -31.23
C ASP A 932 -15.29 -5.11 -32.76
N LEU A 933 -16.08 -6.06 -33.28
CA LEU A 933 -16.35 -6.15 -34.72
C LEU A 933 -17.75 -5.65 -35.04
N TYR A 934 -17.82 -4.89 -36.13
CA TYR A 934 -19.04 -4.31 -36.65
C TYR A 934 -19.29 -4.81 -38.07
N ASN A 935 -20.56 -5.04 -38.37
CA ASN A 935 -21.08 -5.16 -39.72
C ASN A 935 -21.85 -3.88 -40.01
N ASP A 936 -21.32 -3.04 -40.89
CA ASP A 936 -21.72 -1.63 -41.02
C ASP A 936 -21.66 -0.91 -39.65
N ASP A 937 -22.80 -0.43 -39.13
CA ASP A 937 -22.91 0.26 -37.83
C ASP A 937 -23.37 -0.65 -36.68
N VAL A 938 -23.61 -1.95 -36.94
CA VAL A 938 -24.12 -2.89 -35.94
C VAL A 938 -22.96 -3.69 -35.35
N CYS A 939 -22.78 -3.60 -34.03
CA CYS A 939 -21.83 -4.44 -33.30
C CYS A 939 -22.27 -5.90 -33.37
N VAL A 940 -21.43 -6.76 -33.94
CA VAL A 940 -21.69 -8.20 -34.10
C VAL A 940 -20.74 -9.07 -33.29
N MET A 941 -19.66 -8.50 -32.74
CA MET A 941 -18.76 -9.17 -31.81
C MET A 941 -18.29 -8.19 -30.74
N LYS A 942 -18.30 -8.62 -29.48
CA LYS A 942 -17.82 -7.85 -28.33
C LYS A 942 -16.64 -8.53 -27.67
N TYR A 943 -15.61 -7.76 -27.36
CA TYR A 943 -14.50 -8.18 -26.51
C TYR A 943 -14.51 -7.41 -25.19
N GLU A 944 -14.55 -8.14 -24.09
CA GLU A 944 -14.67 -7.58 -22.75
C GLU A 944 -13.53 -8.07 -21.86
N VAL A 945 -12.91 -7.12 -21.15
CA VAL A 945 -11.95 -7.39 -20.08
C VAL A 945 -12.48 -6.73 -18.82
N TRP A 946 -12.52 -7.50 -17.73
CA TRP A 946 -13.08 -7.03 -16.47
C TRP A 946 -12.29 -7.55 -15.27
N GLN A 947 -12.43 -6.84 -14.15
CA GLN A 947 -11.87 -7.22 -12.86
C GLN A 947 -12.80 -6.86 -11.70
N GLU A 948 -12.56 -7.47 -10.55
CA GLU A 948 -13.25 -7.21 -9.29
C GLU A 948 -12.28 -7.39 -8.11
N GLY A 949 -11.58 -6.29 -7.78
CA GLY A 949 -10.78 -6.13 -6.58
C GLY A 949 -9.44 -6.86 -6.56
N TYR A 950 -8.56 -6.40 -5.68
CA TYR A 950 -7.33 -7.09 -5.29
C TYR A 950 -7.50 -7.77 -3.95
N GLN A 951 -6.67 -8.79 -3.68
CA GLN A 951 -6.58 -9.39 -2.36
C GLN A 951 -6.08 -8.36 -1.35
N ASN A 952 -6.76 -8.22 -0.21
CA ASN A 952 -6.31 -7.32 0.85
C ASN A 952 -5.24 -7.98 1.73
N GLU A 953 -4.00 -8.00 1.25
CA GLU A 953 -2.82 -8.55 1.94
C GLU A 953 -1.59 -7.74 1.54
N SER A 954 -0.78 -7.30 2.52
CA SER A 954 0.37 -6.41 2.27
C SER A 954 1.43 -7.06 1.38
N TYR A 955 1.55 -8.39 1.44
CA TYR A 955 2.49 -9.17 0.62
C TYR A 955 1.88 -9.78 -0.64
N SER A 956 0.67 -9.35 -1.05
CA SER A 956 0.00 -9.82 -2.27
C SER A 956 -0.36 -8.66 -3.20
N ARG A 957 -0.28 -8.92 -4.51
CA ARG A 957 -0.83 -8.06 -5.57
C ARG A 957 -1.78 -8.87 -6.47
N GLU A 958 -2.27 -10.01 -5.98
CA GLU A 958 -3.15 -10.87 -6.78
C GLU A 958 -4.54 -10.26 -6.91
N LEU A 959 -5.05 -10.28 -8.15
CA LEU A 959 -6.46 -9.98 -8.44
C LEU A 959 -7.33 -11.04 -7.78
N LEU A 960 -8.41 -10.62 -7.12
CA LEU A 960 -9.39 -11.56 -6.57
C LEU A 960 -10.15 -12.24 -7.71
N SER A 961 -10.72 -11.43 -8.58
CA SER A 961 -11.47 -11.93 -9.73
C SER A 961 -11.16 -11.11 -10.97
N TYR A 962 -10.99 -11.80 -12.08
CA TYR A 962 -10.82 -11.17 -13.39
C TYR A 962 -11.34 -12.07 -14.48
N GLY A 963 -11.64 -11.50 -15.64
CA GLY A 963 -11.97 -12.29 -16.81
C GLY A 963 -11.86 -11.56 -18.12
N ILE A 964 -11.75 -12.36 -19.17
CA ILE A 964 -11.71 -11.97 -20.56
C ILE A 964 -12.80 -12.76 -21.27
N ARG A 965 -13.65 -12.08 -22.04
CA ARG A 965 -14.79 -12.68 -22.71
C ARG A 965 -14.94 -12.15 -24.14
N LEU A 966 -15.11 -13.06 -25.09
CA LEU A 966 -15.48 -12.75 -26.47
C LEU A 966 -16.90 -13.26 -26.72
N MET A 967 -17.79 -12.40 -27.20
CA MET A 967 -19.16 -12.74 -27.55
C MET A 967 -19.46 -12.42 -29.01
N ILE A 968 -20.31 -13.22 -29.64
CA ILE A 968 -20.84 -12.98 -30.99
C ILE A 968 -22.35 -12.80 -30.92
N HIS A 969 -22.88 -11.91 -31.76
CA HIS A 969 -24.32 -11.73 -31.89
C HIS A 969 -24.94 -12.96 -32.58
N ARG A 970 -26.08 -13.41 -32.07
CA ARG A 970 -26.81 -14.59 -32.55
C ARG A 970 -27.00 -14.57 -34.07
N ASP A 971 -27.45 -13.44 -34.62
CA ASP A 971 -27.79 -13.35 -36.05
C ASP A 971 -26.59 -13.64 -36.96
N LEU A 972 -25.37 -13.20 -36.59
CA LEU A 972 -24.17 -13.52 -37.34
C LEU A 972 -23.80 -15.00 -37.17
N LEU A 973 -23.94 -15.55 -35.96
CA LEU A 973 -23.64 -16.95 -35.67
C LEU A 973 -24.58 -17.91 -36.43
N GLN A 974 -25.88 -17.60 -36.48
CA GLN A 974 -26.86 -18.37 -37.27
C GLN A 974 -26.54 -18.32 -38.77
N LYS A 975 -26.09 -17.17 -39.27
CA LYS A 975 -25.63 -17.06 -40.66
C LYS A 975 -24.41 -17.93 -40.92
N ILE A 976 -23.44 -17.97 -40.00
CA ILE A 976 -22.29 -18.88 -40.07
C ILE A 976 -22.72 -20.34 -40.08
N PHE A 977 -23.67 -20.73 -39.23
CA PHE A 977 -24.21 -22.10 -39.20
C PHE A 977 -24.82 -22.52 -40.54
N GLN A 978 -25.53 -21.61 -41.21
CA GLN A 978 -26.17 -21.87 -42.50
C GLN A 978 -25.17 -21.89 -43.65
N ASP A 979 -24.25 -20.91 -43.71
CA ASP A 979 -23.29 -20.77 -44.83
C ASP A 979 -22.25 -21.91 -44.86
N TYR A 980 -21.91 -22.47 -43.69
CA TYR A 980 -20.89 -23.53 -43.56
C TYR A 980 -21.45 -24.91 -43.21
N ASP A 981 -22.76 -25.04 -43.00
CA ASP A 981 -23.42 -26.28 -42.55
C ASP A 981 -22.83 -26.86 -41.24
N VAL A 982 -22.74 -26.00 -40.22
CA VAL A 982 -22.07 -26.28 -38.94
C VAL A 982 -22.95 -25.95 -37.72
N GLU A 983 -22.53 -26.46 -36.57
CA GLU A 983 -23.00 -26.11 -35.22
C GLU A 983 -21.81 -25.56 -34.40
N LEU A 984 -22.08 -24.89 -33.27
CA LEU A 984 -21.02 -24.41 -32.37
C LEU A 984 -20.81 -25.44 -31.25
N CYS A 985 -19.59 -25.94 -31.10
CA CYS A 985 -19.18 -26.72 -29.95
C CYS A 985 -18.39 -25.85 -28.97
N GLN A 986 -18.86 -25.77 -27.73
CA GLN A 986 -18.16 -25.13 -26.62
C GLN A 986 -17.50 -26.19 -25.73
N SER A 987 -16.19 -26.07 -25.54
CA SER A 987 -15.40 -26.81 -24.56
C SER A 987 -15.27 -25.99 -23.29
N ILE A 988 -15.92 -26.43 -22.22
CA ILE A 988 -15.93 -25.75 -20.93
C ILE A 988 -15.09 -26.54 -19.94
N PHE A 989 -13.93 -26.00 -19.59
CA PHE A 989 -13.07 -26.49 -18.54
C PHE A 989 -13.29 -25.68 -17.27
N GLU A 990 -13.66 -26.34 -16.18
CA GLU A 990 -13.78 -25.72 -14.86
C GLU A 990 -12.83 -26.41 -13.88
N LYS A 991 -12.10 -25.60 -13.11
CA LYS A 991 -11.19 -26.05 -12.06
C LYS A 991 -11.51 -25.30 -10.76
N ARG A 992 -11.80 -26.07 -9.71
CA ARG A 992 -12.10 -25.56 -8.37
C ARG A 992 -10.94 -25.87 -7.44
N LEU A 993 -10.49 -24.86 -6.71
CA LEU A 993 -9.33 -24.88 -5.84
C LEU A 993 -9.75 -24.48 -4.43
N TYR A 994 -9.32 -25.28 -3.46
CA TYR A 994 -9.42 -24.97 -2.05
C TYR A 994 -8.02 -24.75 -1.46
N TYR A 995 -7.83 -23.63 -0.79
CA TYR A 995 -6.62 -23.27 -0.06
C TYR A 995 -6.92 -23.38 1.43
N GLY A 996 -6.04 -24.05 2.19
CA GLY A 996 -6.17 -24.13 3.64
C GLY A 996 -5.76 -22.85 4.35
N SER A 997 -4.98 -21.99 3.66
CA SER A 997 -4.54 -20.69 4.11
C SER A 997 -4.17 -19.82 2.91
N LYS A 998 -4.30 -18.49 3.04
CA LYS A 998 -3.77 -17.53 2.03
C LYS A 998 -2.24 -17.56 1.90
N TYR A 999 -1.54 -18.17 2.86
CA TYR A 999 -0.08 -18.35 2.86
C TYR A 999 0.37 -19.63 2.14
N ASP A 1000 -0.57 -20.44 1.65
CA ASP A 1000 -0.26 -21.64 0.89
C ASP A 1000 -0.02 -21.31 -0.59
N ALA A 1001 1.20 -21.58 -1.07
CA ALA A 1001 1.53 -21.40 -2.48
C ALA A 1001 0.78 -22.36 -3.42
N LYS A 1002 0.18 -23.43 -2.89
CA LYS A 1002 -0.56 -24.45 -3.66
C LYS A 1002 -1.87 -24.78 -2.96
N ALA A 1003 -2.90 -25.05 -3.75
CA ALA A 1003 -4.19 -25.50 -3.24
C ALA A 1003 -4.03 -26.84 -2.48
N ALA A 1004 -4.71 -26.95 -1.34
CA ALA A 1004 -4.80 -28.18 -0.55
C ALA A 1004 -5.64 -29.25 -1.26
N GLU A 1005 -6.73 -28.82 -1.92
CA GLU A 1005 -7.59 -29.69 -2.71
C GLU A 1005 -7.93 -29.04 -4.06
N MET A 1006 -8.07 -29.89 -5.08
CA MET A 1006 -8.31 -29.45 -6.45
C MET A 1006 -9.17 -30.48 -7.19
N ASN A 1007 -10.31 -30.05 -7.70
CA ASN A 1007 -11.12 -30.83 -8.64
C ASN A 1007 -11.25 -30.07 -9.96
N SER A 1008 -11.33 -30.80 -11.07
CA SER A 1008 -11.55 -30.23 -12.39
C SER A 1008 -12.51 -31.09 -13.20
N SER A 1009 -13.24 -30.46 -14.11
CA SER A 1009 -14.09 -31.15 -15.07
C SER A 1009 -14.03 -30.48 -16.43
N THR A 1010 -14.33 -31.26 -17.48
CA THR A 1010 -14.52 -30.78 -18.84
C THR A 1010 -15.92 -31.17 -19.29
N ALA A 1011 -16.65 -30.23 -19.88
CA ALA A 1011 -17.97 -30.46 -20.46
C ALA A 1011 -18.03 -29.90 -21.88
N PHE A 1012 -18.87 -30.50 -22.73
CA PHE A 1012 -19.11 -30.03 -24.09
C PHE A 1012 -20.56 -29.61 -24.26
N VAL A 1013 -20.78 -28.44 -24.84
CA VAL A 1013 -22.12 -27.94 -25.19
C VAL A 1013 -22.14 -27.66 -26.67
N ILE A 1014 -23.01 -28.36 -27.39
CA ILE A 1014 -23.26 -28.15 -28.81
C ILE A 1014 -24.48 -27.24 -28.94
N ILE A 1015 -24.25 -26.04 -29.45
CA ILE A 1015 -25.28 -25.02 -29.69
C ILE A 1015 -25.68 -25.10 -31.16
N HIS A 1016 -26.98 -25.32 -31.39
CA HIS A 1016 -27.58 -25.41 -32.71
C HIS A 1016 -28.62 -24.30 -32.95
N ASP A 1017 -29.01 -24.12 -34.21
CA ASP A 1017 -30.04 -23.17 -34.64
C ASP A 1017 -31.42 -23.52 -34.05
#